data_AF-A0A2W6UA33-F1
#
_entry.id   AF-A0A2W6UA33-F1
#
_cell.length_a   1.000
_cell.length_b   1.000
_cell.length_c   1.000
_cell.angle_alpha   90.00
_cell.angle_beta   90.00
_cell.angle_gamma   90.00
#
_symmetry.space_group_name_H-M   'P 1'
#
loop_
_entity.id
_entity.type
_entity.pdbx_description
1 polymer ?
#
loop_
_entity_poly.entity_id
_entity_poly.type
_entity_poly.pdbx_seq_one_letter_code
_entity_poly.pdbx_strand_id
1 'polypeptide(L)'
;MIALGSPLPALTTSTLIDGTSQAGGWVEVVGGGAATIELSAGTSRVTGLSLHGAERALSLTGGDGHVVEGTRLGVDLEAQATGDTATGVWVTDVSPNAVLRDNLIAADWGVLATGVPLAQLSGNRIGVDEAGAALGAPAYGIQLFNAPVSVADNTVRATAIGIAVIAESGVAGDIVGNRVGTAGKDGFADAGTGIVVEGAVGTRVADNTVHAGGWGGILVAGSIQVSADGDGGIEYAPPADLPRFSAPASSSGVRVTGNSVSTSTGATAIGSWADADAIEVAGNTLSFAQSQTGIHLIDGADHSIVDNIIGLSGDVALARTAIWLEATESPVVDENEIQARGAGVFIEGAGSGADITDNLIAIDGDAPDSFGIIVGWDRTGVTISRNTVAGAGSNGIQAEAPGAVIDGNEVTGSGNGIAVAGNGIVIRDNAIGIAAGQTDTVGNLGNGIAVESGRVEIRANTIVGSGASGIQTNPGAVATIRGNRIWDTAGSPINGPLNAPKLEAAIVADSDSTMRTTLLITGLPSEQDGTIEIFANDSCSANDGEARYAPGILRATTEGRAVMIIQVTGSSDHFTITYTTPAGQTSELSKCRSRTVHPDTDGDGSADPLDDLMDASDDPSIAVLATSQEQLLVAVASSGAIERLGVVADPAPASHPTGWSLPYGTLSFRISDLEPGGRTTVVLTTYFQDEPLAGSAYWKYGLPTPGAEATWYDFRFDPVTQTGATRASADVPGLGFRTAYTLQFADGARGDDDGAMNGSVTDPGGPVVVAGTSPELAPAPSVEMSEKLASTGSTSESSGAALGLAVVAVLLGAGLLRFGVRRSRRREG
;
A
#
# COMPACT_ATOMS: atom_id res chain seq x y z
N MET A 1 -49.06 54.44 -38.64
CA MET A 1 -49.25 54.68 -37.19
C MET A 1 -49.38 53.31 -36.57
N ILE A 2 -48.34 52.86 -35.88
CA ILE A 2 -48.35 51.58 -35.14
C ILE A 2 -48.94 51.93 -33.77
N ALA A 3 -49.92 51.15 -33.31
CA ALA A 3 -50.50 51.36 -31.99
C ALA A 3 -49.48 50.95 -30.90
N LEU A 4 -49.45 51.68 -29.79
CA LEU A 4 -48.60 51.33 -28.65
C LEU A 4 -48.93 49.88 -28.21
N GLY A 5 -47.91 49.03 -28.07
CA GLY A 5 -48.08 47.62 -27.71
C GLY A 5 -48.64 46.71 -28.81
N SER A 6 -48.68 47.16 -30.08
CA SER A 6 -49.03 46.28 -31.21
C SER A 6 -47.80 45.54 -31.76
N PRO A 7 -47.96 44.35 -32.37
CA PRO A 7 -46.85 43.63 -32.99
C PRO A 7 -46.13 44.49 -34.03
N LEU A 8 -44.80 44.56 -33.93
CA LEU A 8 -43.97 45.20 -34.95
C LEU A 8 -43.73 44.21 -36.11
N PRO A 9 -43.68 44.68 -37.37
CA PRO A 9 -43.34 43.83 -38.49
C PRO A 9 -41.87 43.38 -38.39
N ALA A 10 -41.60 42.14 -38.82
CA ALA A 10 -40.25 41.62 -38.90
C ALA A 10 -39.37 42.46 -39.86
N LEU A 11 -38.13 42.71 -39.45
CA LEU A 11 -37.13 43.36 -40.28
C LEU A 11 -36.52 42.34 -41.24
N THR A 12 -36.69 42.59 -42.54
CA THR A 12 -36.33 41.68 -43.64
C THR A 12 -35.12 42.14 -44.45
N THR A 13 -34.45 43.22 -44.01
CA THR A 13 -33.25 43.78 -44.63
C THR A 13 -32.25 44.22 -43.57
N SER A 14 -30.97 44.28 -43.92
CA SER A 14 -29.91 44.82 -43.06
C SER A 14 -30.27 46.22 -42.54
N THR A 15 -30.29 46.38 -41.22
CA THR A 15 -30.77 47.59 -40.56
C THR A 15 -29.86 48.00 -39.40
N LEU A 16 -29.50 49.28 -39.31
CA LEU A 16 -28.90 49.87 -38.12
C LEU A 16 -30.02 50.49 -37.28
N ILE A 17 -30.16 50.03 -36.04
CA ILE A 17 -31.09 50.57 -35.05
C ILE A 17 -30.26 51.08 -33.87
N ASP A 18 -30.24 52.40 -33.69
CA ASP A 18 -29.38 53.08 -32.73
C ASP A 18 -30.15 54.11 -31.91
N GLY A 19 -30.53 53.73 -30.70
CA GLY A 19 -31.17 54.60 -29.72
C GLY A 19 -30.20 55.53 -28.98
N THR A 20 -28.89 55.28 -29.04
CA THR A 20 -27.87 56.10 -28.37
C THR A 20 -27.79 57.52 -28.94
N SER A 21 -28.19 57.66 -30.21
CA SER A 21 -28.29 58.93 -30.92
C SER A 21 -29.45 59.82 -30.46
N GLN A 22 -30.39 59.29 -29.67
CA GLN A 22 -31.58 60.03 -29.20
C GLN A 22 -31.34 60.77 -27.88
N ALA A 23 -32.16 61.78 -27.60
CA ALA A 23 -32.08 62.53 -26.35
C ALA A 23 -32.33 61.60 -25.15
N GLY A 24 -31.38 61.55 -24.21
CA GLY A 24 -31.40 60.61 -23.08
C GLY A 24 -30.63 59.30 -23.32
N GLY A 25 -30.11 59.09 -24.54
CA GLY A 25 -29.23 57.96 -24.88
C GLY A 25 -29.93 56.60 -24.98
N TRP A 26 -31.25 56.55 -24.86
CA TRP A 26 -32.06 55.34 -24.92
C TRP A 26 -33.38 55.57 -25.64
N VAL A 27 -33.87 54.52 -26.31
CA VAL A 27 -35.22 54.48 -26.88
C VAL A 27 -35.98 53.28 -26.34
N GLU A 28 -37.11 53.53 -25.70
CA GLU A 28 -38.03 52.49 -25.26
C GLU A 28 -38.94 52.04 -26.42
N VAL A 29 -39.05 50.73 -26.60
CA VAL A 29 -39.93 50.09 -27.56
C VAL A 29 -40.76 49.05 -26.82
N VAL A 30 -42.05 49.34 -26.68
CA VAL A 30 -43.02 48.44 -26.05
C VAL A 30 -43.79 47.71 -27.15
N GLY A 31 -43.51 46.41 -27.29
CA GLY A 31 -44.10 45.52 -28.28
C GLY A 31 -45.37 44.82 -27.78
N GLY A 32 -45.80 43.81 -28.54
CA GLY A 32 -46.86 42.88 -28.17
C GLY A 32 -46.85 41.67 -29.11
N GLY A 33 -47.35 40.52 -28.66
CA GLY A 33 -47.31 39.27 -29.43
C GLY A 33 -46.02 38.47 -29.19
N ALA A 34 -45.51 37.83 -30.25
CA ALA A 34 -44.39 36.87 -30.15
C ALA A 34 -43.01 37.52 -29.92
N ALA A 35 -42.77 38.71 -30.48
CA ALA A 35 -41.52 39.44 -30.27
C ALA A 35 -41.72 40.96 -30.33
N THR A 36 -40.95 41.72 -29.54
CA THR A 36 -40.91 43.19 -29.63
C THR A 36 -40.19 43.62 -30.89
N ILE A 37 -39.02 43.05 -31.17
CA ILE A 37 -38.33 43.18 -32.46
C ILE A 37 -37.99 41.78 -33.00
N GLU A 38 -38.27 41.57 -34.29
CA GLU A 38 -37.86 40.37 -35.01
C GLU A 38 -36.91 40.74 -36.17
N LEU A 39 -35.73 40.11 -36.18
CA LEU A 39 -34.72 40.18 -37.23
C LEU A 39 -34.77 38.88 -38.03
N SER A 40 -35.24 38.95 -39.28
CA SER A 40 -35.55 37.77 -40.10
C SER A 40 -34.68 37.60 -41.35
N ALA A 41 -33.87 38.61 -41.70
CA ALA A 41 -32.90 38.54 -42.79
C ALA A 41 -31.84 39.66 -42.72
N GLY A 42 -30.76 39.48 -43.48
CA GLY A 42 -29.67 40.46 -43.61
C GLY A 42 -28.71 40.47 -42.43
N THR A 43 -28.05 41.61 -42.20
CA THR A 43 -27.11 41.84 -41.10
C THR A 43 -27.48 43.15 -40.44
N SER A 44 -27.95 43.07 -39.20
CA SER A 44 -28.50 44.21 -38.46
C SER A 44 -27.71 44.48 -37.19
N ARG A 45 -27.61 45.75 -36.80
CA ARG A 45 -27.00 46.17 -35.53
C ARG A 45 -28.06 46.87 -34.68
N VAL A 46 -28.23 46.40 -33.45
CA VAL A 46 -29.18 46.95 -32.47
C VAL A 46 -28.41 47.47 -31.26
N THR A 47 -28.59 48.75 -30.92
CA THR A 47 -27.95 49.37 -29.76
C THR A 47 -28.79 50.49 -29.14
N GLY A 48 -28.64 50.71 -27.83
CA GLY A 48 -29.29 51.80 -27.10
C GLY A 48 -30.81 51.70 -27.03
N LEU A 49 -31.37 50.49 -27.13
CA LEU A 49 -32.81 50.27 -26.99
C LEU A 49 -33.16 49.65 -25.65
N SER A 50 -34.38 49.93 -25.18
CA SER A 50 -35.07 49.20 -24.11
C SER A 50 -36.27 48.50 -24.73
N LEU A 51 -36.23 47.17 -24.79
CA LEU A 51 -37.20 46.32 -25.47
C LEU A 51 -37.98 45.47 -24.46
N HIS A 52 -39.31 45.60 -24.43
CA HIS A 52 -40.20 44.79 -23.56
C HIS A 52 -41.64 44.75 -24.09
N GLY A 53 -42.57 44.13 -23.35
CA GLY A 53 -44.01 44.07 -23.68
C GLY A 53 -44.47 42.89 -24.56
N ALA A 54 -43.57 42.01 -24.98
CA ALA A 54 -43.88 40.83 -25.79
C ALA A 54 -43.27 39.56 -25.17
N GLU A 55 -43.67 38.38 -25.66
CA GLU A 55 -43.09 37.10 -25.19
C GLU A 55 -41.56 37.08 -25.30
N ARG A 56 -41.02 37.62 -26.41
CA ARG A 56 -39.58 37.74 -26.65
C ARG A 56 -39.19 39.21 -26.83
N ALA A 57 -38.22 39.72 -26.10
CA ALA A 57 -37.78 41.11 -26.31
C ALA A 57 -37.07 41.27 -27.67
N LEU A 58 -36.25 40.30 -28.07
CA LEU A 58 -35.60 40.28 -29.37
C LEU A 58 -35.53 38.86 -29.94
N SER A 59 -35.93 38.71 -31.21
CA SER A 59 -35.96 37.43 -31.92
C SER A 59 -35.11 37.49 -33.18
N LEU A 60 -34.16 36.56 -33.32
CA LEU A 60 -33.26 36.41 -34.47
C LEU A 60 -33.67 35.13 -35.22
N THR A 61 -34.53 35.32 -36.22
CA THR A 61 -35.22 34.26 -36.99
C THR A 61 -34.70 34.10 -38.42
N GLY A 62 -33.65 34.83 -38.78
CA GLY A 62 -32.95 34.68 -40.05
C GLY A 62 -31.96 35.81 -40.30
N GLY A 63 -31.01 35.60 -41.20
CA GLY A 63 -29.91 36.55 -41.45
C GLY A 63 -28.56 35.98 -41.02
N ASP A 64 -27.51 36.79 -41.06
CA ASP A 64 -26.15 36.35 -40.69
C ASP A 64 -25.40 37.52 -40.05
N GLY A 65 -24.74 37.25 -38.92
CA GLY A 65 -23.86 38.23 -38.27
C GLY A 65 -24.58 39.39 -37.58
N HIS A 66 -25.82 39.20 -37.10
CA HIS A 66 -26.52 40.25 -36.33
C HIS A 66 -25.72 40.65 -35.09
N VAL A 67 -25.67 41.95 -34.79
CA VAL A 67 -24.98 42.49 -33.61
C VAL A 67 -26.00 43.13 -32.68
N VAL A 68 -26.08 42.64 -31.45
CA VAL A 68 -26.92 43.20 -30.39
C VAL A 68 -25.98 43.61 -29.26
N GLU A 69 -25.87 44.91 -29.04
CA GLU A 69 -24.92 45.46 -28.08
C GLU A 69 -25.48 46.62 -27.27
N GLY A 70 -25.13 46.68 -25.99
CA GLY A 70 -25.56 47.77 -25.12
C GLY A 70 -27.08 47.97 -25.12
N THR A 71 -27.84 46.86 -25.20
CA THR A 71 -29.29 46.88 -25.29
C THR A 71 -29.91 46.34 -24.00
N ARG A 72 -31.06 46.90 -23.62
CA ARG A 72 -31.88 46.49 -22.49
C ARG A 72 -33.04 45.62 -22.99
N LEU A 73 -33.19 44.42 -22.43
CA LEU A 73 -34.12 43.39 -22.90
C LEU A 73 -34.95 42.87 -21.72
N GLY A 74 -36.26 43.10 -21.73
CA GLY A 74 -37.15 42.90 -20.57
C GLY A 74 -36.87 43.89 -19.42
N VAL A 75 -36.26 45.03 -19.76
CA VAL A 75 -35.80 46.05 -18.81
C VAL A 75 -36.22 47.43 -19.33
N ASP A 76 -36.80 48.25 -18.46
CA ASP A 76 -37.29 49.60 -18.78
C ASP A 76 -36.17 50.68 -18.83
N LEU A 77 -36.57 51.93 -19.04
CA LEU A 77 -35.66 53.08 -19.09
C LEU A 77 -35.03 53.40 -17.73
N GLU A 78 -35.70 53.06 -16.63
CA GLU A 78 -35.23 53.14 -15.25
C GLU A 78 -34.33 51.97 -14.83
N ALA A 79 -34.01 51.07 -15.78
CA ALA A 79 -33.22 49.86 -15.57
C ALA A 79 -33.84 48.88 -14.56
N GLN A 80 -35.17 48.83 -14.51
CA GLN A 80 -35.94 47.87 -13.73
C GLN A 80 -36.46 46.74 -14.63
N ALA A 81 -36.59 45.55 -14.05
CA ALA A 81 -37.20 44.42 -14.74
C ALA A 81 -38.70 44.64 -14.92
N THR A 82 -39.22 44.43 -16.13
CA THR A 82 -40.63 44.67 -16.45
C THR A 82 -41.55 43.53 -16.06
N GLY A 83 -41.02 42.28 -16.04
CA GLY A 83 -41.77 41.08 -15.67
C GLY A 83 -42.80 40.61 -16.72
N ASP A 84 -42.75 41.18 -17.92
CA ASP A 84 -43.69 40.88 -19.02
C ASP A 84 -43.04 40.15 -20.20
N THR A 85 -41.75 39.83 -20.10
CA THR A 85 -40.94 39.23 -21.15
C THR A 85 -40.48 37.83 -20.71
N ALA A 86 -40.83 36.80 -21.48
CA ALA A 86 -40.44 35.41 -21.20
C ALA A 86 -39.03 35.08 -21.69
N THR A 87 -38.61 35.65 -22.82
CA THR A 87 -37.24 35.46 -23.36
C THR A 87 -36.59 36.79 -23.74
N GLY A 88 -35.39 37.06 -23.24
CA GLY A 88 -34.64 38.27 -23.56
C GLY A 88 -34.19 38.26 -25.03
N VAL A 89 -33.32 37.32 -25.38
CA VAL A 89 -32.89 37.08 -26.77
C VAL A 89 -33.17 35.64 -27.17
N TRP A 90 -33.89 35.46 -28.27
CA TRP A 90 -34.06 34.16 -28.91
C TRP A 90 -33.32 34.12 -30.25
N VAL A 91 -32.43 33.14 -30.41
CA VAL A 91 -31.67 32.89 -31.66
C VAL A 91 -32.01 31.51 -32.19
N THR A 92 -32.44 31.46 -33.45
CA THR A 92 -32.79 30.21 -34.13
C THR A 92 -31.68 29.76 -35.08
N ASP A 93 -31.79 28.53 -35.57
CA ASP A 93 -30.83 27.79 -36.40
C ASP A 93 -30.62 28.37 -37.82
N VAL A 94 -31.29 29.47 -38.14
CA VAL A 94 -31.19 30.15 -39.43
C VAL A 94 -30.53 31.54 -39.31
N SER A 95 -29.98 31.87 -38.13
CA SER A 95 -29.28 33.13 -37.85
C SER A 95 -27.87 32.93 -37.26
N PRO A 96 -26.91 32.34 -38.00
CA PRO A 96 -25.57 32.09 -37.49
C PRO A 96 -24.78 33.37 -37.23
N ASN A 97 -23.67 33.21 -36.51
CA ASN A 97 -22.64 34.22 -36.25
C ASN A 97 -23.15 35.50 -35.55
N ALA A 98 -24.29 35.43 -34.86
CA ALA A 98 -24.77 36.56 -34.09
C ALA A 98 -23.78 36.91 -32.96
N VAL A 99 -23.66 38.21 -32.69
CA VAL A 99 -22.83 38.80 -31.63
C VAL A 99 -23.76 39.43 -30.61
N LEU A 100 -23.77 38.89 -29.39
CA LEU A 100 -24.54 39.39 -28.27
C LEU A 100 -23.56 39.85 -27.19
N ARG A 101 -23.42 41.16 -27.01
CA ARG A 101 -22.45 41.69 -26.04
C ARG A 101 -22.92 42.89 -25.23
N ASP A 102 -22.44 42.99 -23.99
CA ASP A 102 -22.68 44.16 -23.12
C ASP A 102 -24.17 44.51 -22.95
N ASN A 103 -25.07 43.53 -23.04
CA ASN A 103 -26.52 43.73 -22.90
C ASN A 103 -26.96 43.56 -21.43
N LEU A 104 -28.06 44.21 -21.07
CA LEU A 104 -28.72 44.08 -19.77
C LEU A 104 -30.06 43.37 -19.97
N ILE A 105 -30.22 42.20 -19.35
CA ILE A 105 -31.33 41.29 -19.64
C ILE A 105 -32.06 40.88 -18.35
N ALA A 106 -33.38 41.02 -18.35
CA ALA A 106 -34.27 40.51 -17.31
C ALA A 106 -35.51 39.87 -17.95
N ALA A 107 -35.48 38.55 -18.09
CA ALA A 107 -36.56 37.73 -18.63
C ALA A 107 -36.47 36.33 -18.02
N ASP A 108 -37.53 35.51 -18.07
CA ASP A 108 -37.49 34.15 -17.52
C ASP A 108 -36.36 33.30 -18.14
N TRP A 109 -36.12 33.49 -19.44
CA TRP A 109 -34.96 33.00 -20.19
C TRP A 109 -34.13 34.19 -20.66
N GLY A 110 -32.89 34.34 -20.19
CA GLY A 110 -32.02 35.44 -20.60
C GLY A 110 -31.66 35.39 -22.08
N VAL A 111 -30.86 34.39 -22.46
CA VAL A 111 -30.48 34.09 -23.85
C VAL A 111 -30.77 32.64 -24.14
N LEU A 112 -31.52 32.40 -25.21
CA LEU A 112 -31.83 31.06 -25.74
C LEU A 112 -31.36 30.98 -27.19
N ALA A 113 -30.43 30.06 -27.50
CA ALA A 113 -29.95 29.83 -28.86
C ALA A 113 -30.02 28.36 -29.26
N THR A 114 -30.44 28.10 -30.50
CA THR A 114 -30.62 26.74 -31.03
C THR A 114 -29.97 26.56 -32.40
N GLY A 115 -29.25 25.45 -32.60
CA GLY A 115 -28.88 24.88 -33.91
C GLY A 115 -27.88 25.67 -34.77
N VAL A 116 -27.33 26.80 -34.31
CA VAL A 116 -26.29 27.56 -35.01
C VAL A 116 -25.17 28.06 -34.11
N PRO A 117 -23.93 28.19 -34.63
CA PRO A 117 -22.88 28.85 -33.90
C PRO A 117 -23.19 30.34 -33.72
N LEU A 118 -23.01 30.83 -32.50
CA LEU A 118 -22.94 32.27 -32.23
C LEU A 118 -21.47 32.70 -32.37
N ALA A 119 -21.24 33.88 -32.95
CA ALA A 119 -19.87 34.38 -33.09
C ALA A 119 -19.31 34.85 -31.75
N GLN A 120 -20.17 35.42 -30.89
CA GLN A 120 -19.76 35.94 -29.58
C GLN A 120 -20.95 36.08 -28.65
N LEU A 121 -20.82 35.60 -27.41
CA LEU A 121 -21.74 35.87 -26.32
C LEU A 121 -20.95 36.33 -25.09
N SER A 122 -20.79 37.65 -24.92
CA SER A 122 -19.87 38.16 -23.90
C SER A 122 -20.23 39.47 -23.20
N GLY A 123 -19.83 39.63 -21.94
CA GLY A 123 -20.03 40.88 -21.20
C GLY A 123 -21.49 41.19 -20.85
N ASN A 124 -22.41 40.25 -21.09
CA ASN A 124 -23.82 40.46 -20.81
C ASN A 124 -24.10 40.33 -19.31
N ARG A 125 -25.07 41.13 -18.84
CA ARG A 125 -25.60 41.09 -17.48
C ARG A 125 -27.02 40.54 -17.53
N ILE A 126 -27.21 39.35 -16.97
CA ILE A 126 -28.48 38.61 -17.03
C ILE A 126 -28.96 38.38 -15.61
N GLY A 127 -30.16 38.86 -15.28
CA GLY A 127 -30.72 38.73 -13.94
C GLY A 127 -30.07 39.63 -12.87
N VAL A 128 -29.20 40.55 -13.30
CA VAL A 128 -28.41 41.44 -12.46
C VAL A 128 -28.41 42.86 -13.01
N ASP A 129 -28.33 43.84 -12.13
CA ASP A 129 -28.22 45.25 -12.48
C ASP A 129 -26.77 45.68 -12.74
N GLU A 130 -26.56 46.98 -12.97
CA GLU A 130 -25.22 47.51 -13.21
C GLU A 130 -24.25 47.35 -12.02
N ALA A 131 -24.78 47.32 -10.80
CA ALA A 131 -24.03 47.11 -9.56
C ALA A 131 -23.84 45.62 -9.23
N GLY A 132 -24.42 44.70 -10.00
CA GLY A 132 -24.41 43.26 -9.76
C GLY A 132 -25.49 42.77 -8.80
N ALA A 133 -26.39 43.65 -8.35
CA ALA A 133 -27.53 43.30 -7.53
C ALA A 133 -28.64 42.64 -8.37
N ALA A 134 -29.55 41.93 -7.70
CA ALA A 134 -30.65 41.22 -8.33
C ALA A 134 -31.52 42.13 -9.23
N LEU A 135 -31.69 41.74 -10.50
CA LEU A 135 -32.61 42.37 -11.44
C LEU A 135 -33.54 41.31 -12.01
N GLY A 136 -34.83 41.35 -11.63
CA GLY A 136 -35.76 40.28 -11.96
C GLY A 136 -35.40 38.93 -11.30
N ALA A 137 -36.00 37.85 -11.82
CA ALA A 137 -35.80 36.48 -11.33
C ALA A 137 -35.80 35.47 -12.49
N PRO A 138 -34.87 35.59 -13.46
CA PRO A 138 -34.74 34.61 -14.55
C PRO A 138 -34.67 33.19 -13.99
N ALA A 139 -35.43 32.27 -14.57
CA ALA A 139 -35.27 30.85 -14.30
C ALA A 139 -33.97 30.34 -14.94
N TYR A 140 -33.71 30.75 -16.17
CA TYR A 140 -32.57 30.31 -16.97
C TYR A 140 -31.77 31.50 -17.48
N GLY A 141 -30.45 31.50 -17.27
CA GLY A 141 -29.56 32.58 -17.72
C GLY A 141 -29.23 32.48 -19.21
N ILE A 142 -28.29 31.60 -19.55
CA ILE A 142 -27.84 31.32 -20.93
C ILE A 142 -28.11 29.85 -21.22
N GLN A 143 -28.79 29.56 -22.32
CA GLN A 143 -29.17 28.20 -22.72
C GLN A 143 -28.88 28.00 -24.20
N LEU A 144 -27.97 27.07 -24.49
CA LEU A 144 -27.39 26.86 -25.81
C LEU A 144 -27.59 25.40 -26.23
N PHE A 145 -28.30 25.20 -27.33
CA PHE A 145 -28.60 23.87 -27.86
C PHE A 145 -27.97 23.69 -29.22
N ASN A 146 -27.05 22.73 -29.37
CA ASN A 146 -26.34 22.46 -30.61
C ASN A 146 -25.75 23.74 -31.25
N ALA A 147 -25.27 24.65 -30.40
CA ALA A 147 -24.82 25.98 -30.78
C ALA A 147 -23.38 26.19 -30.27
N PRO A 148 -22.35 25.90 -31.09
CA PRO A 148 -20.96 26.14 -30.69
C PRO A 148 -20.73 27.63 -30.47
N VAL A 149 -20.28 28.02 -29.28
CA VAL A 149 -20.04 29.45 -28.97
C VAL A 149 -19.00 29.63 -27.88
N SER A 150 -18.26 30.74 -27.94
CA SER A 150 -17.51 31.28 -26.80
C SER A 150 -18.45 32.11 -25.91
N VAL A 151 -18.80 31.57 -24.74
CA VAL A 151 -19.53 32.27 -23.68
C VAL A 151 -18.51 32.87 -22.73
N ALA A 152 -18.26 34.17 -22.82
CA ALA A 152 -17.15 34.81 -22.12
C ALA A 152 -17.57 36.01 -21.26
N ASP A 153 -17.03 36.13 -20.05
CA ASP A 153 -17.15 37.34 -19.22
C ASP A 153 -18.59 37.81 -18.95
N ASN A 154 -19.57 36.90 -18.97
CA ASN A 154 -20.95 37.23 -18.64
C ASN A 154 -21.17 37.20 -17.12
N THR A 155 -22.06 38.06 -16.63
CA THR A 155 -22.52 38.04 -15.25
C THR A 155 -23.98 37.57 -15.22
N VAL A 156 -24.21 36.40 -14.64
CA VAL A 156 -25.48 35.69 -14.73
C VAL A 156 -25.98 35.36 -13.33
N ARG A 157 -27.20 35.76 -13.03
CA ARG A 157 -27.98 35.28 -11.89
C ARG A 157 -29.24 34.63 -12.44
N ALA A 158 -29.53 33.41 -12.00
CA ALA A 158 -30.71 32.64 -12.40
C ALA A 158 -31.19 31.78 -11.24
N THR A 159 -32.48 31.47 -11.16
CA THR A 159 -33.05 30.68 -10.06
C THR A 159 -33.00 29.17 -10.30
N ALA A 160 -32.93 28.72 -11.56
CA ALA A 160 -32.79 27.31 -11.92
C ALA A 160 -31.40 26.98 -12.50
N ILE A 161 -31.02 27.50 -13.67
CA ILE A 161 -29.71 27.22 -14.28
C ILE A 161 -29.06 28.53 -14.77
N GLY A 162 -27.80 28.74 -14.39
CA GLY A 162 -27.00 29.87 -14.84
C GLY A 162 -26.65 29.78 -16.33
N ILE A 163 -25.76 28.84 -16.68
CA ILE A 163 -25.33 28.60 -18.06
C ILE A 163 -25.50 27.11 -18.36
N ALA A 164 -26.17 26.77 -19.45
CA ALA A 164 -26.18 25.40 -19.97
C ALA A 164 -25.73 25.38 -21.42
N VAL A 165 -24.85 24.42 -21.73
CA VAL A 165 -24.50 24.07 -23.10
C VAL A 165 -24.82 22.60 -23.32
N ILE A 166 -25.75 22.38 -24.23
CA ILE A 166 -26.38 21.09 -24.50
C ILE A 166 -26.11 20.77 -25.97
N ALA A 167 -25.39 19.71 -26.25
CA ALA A 167 -25.04 19.32 -27.62
C ALA A 167 -25.25 17.82 -27.84
N GLU A 168 -25.62 17.41 -29.06
CA GLU A 168 -25.56 16.01 -29.49
C GLU A 168 -24.21 15.77 -30.19
N SER A 169 -23.25 15.11 -29.51
CA SER A 169 -22.01 14.58 -30.12
C SER A 169 -21.11 15.60 -30.84
N GLY A 170 -21.21 16.89 -30.48
CA GLY A 170 -20.48 18.00 -31.09
C GLY A 170 -19.71 18.85 -30.08
N VAL A 171 -18.80 19.70 -30.59
CA VAL A 171 -18.08 20.68 -29.75
C VAL A 171 -19.05 21.79 -29.33
N ALA A 172 -19.31 21.90 -28.03
CA ALA A 172 -20.23 22.87 -27.45
C ALA A 172 -19.65 24.30 -27.35
N GLY A 173 -18.33 24.43 -27.20
CA GLY A 173 -17.63 25.71 -27.14
C GLY A 173 -16.87 25.98 -25.84
N ASP A 174 -16.49 27.23 -25.63
CA ASP A 174 -15.68 27.69 -24.50
C ASP A 174 -16.55 28.50 -23.53
N ILE A 175 -16.58 28.14 -22.25
CA ILE A 175 -17.26 28.87 -21.17
C ILE A 175 -16.17 29.46 -20.27
N VAL A 176 -15.82 30.72 -20.46
CA VAL A 176 -14.61 31.31 -19.87
C VAL A 176 -14.88 32.63 -19.14
N GLY A 177 -14.34 32.78 -17.92
CA GLY A 177 -14.37 34.08 -17.22
C GLY A 177 -15.75 34.55 -16.75
N ASN A 178 -16.77 33.70 -16.80
CA ASN A 178 -18.13 34.08 -16.41
C ASN A 178 -18.27 34.12 -14.89
N ARG A 179 -19.19 34.96 -14.42
CA ARG A 179 -19.65 35.01 -13.02
C ARG A 179 -21.09 34.50 -12.97
N VAL A 180 -21.31 33.36 -12.33
CA VAL A 180 -22.60 32.69 -12.28
C VAL A 180 -23.06 32.55 -10.84
N GLY A 181 -24.27 33.04 -10.54
CA GLY A 181 -24.74 33.27 -9.17
C GLY A 181 -24.06 34.51 -8.60
N THR A 182 -24.76 35.64 -8.49
CA THR A 182 -24.15 36.91 -8.05
C THR A 182 -24.86 37.53 -6.84
N ALA A 183 -24.13 38.33 -6.06
CA ALA A 183 -24.59 38.91 -4.80
C ALA A 183 -24.74 40.45 -4.82
N GLY A 184 -25.71 40.91 -4.01
CA GLY A 184 -25.77 42.26 -3.41
C GLY A 184 -25.35 42.25 -1.92
N LYS A 185 -25.41 43.43 -1.27
CA LYS A 185 -24.67 43.82 -0.04
C LYS A 185 -24.75 42.98 1.26
N ASP A 186 -25.62 41.97 1.43
CA ASP A 186 -25.84 41.30 2.74
C ASP A 186 -25.89 39.75 2.71
N GLY A 187 -25.49 39.08 1.63
CA GLY A 187 -25.52 37.60 1.55
C GLY A 187 -26.06 37.09 0.22
N PHE A 188 -25.45 36.01 -0.28
CA PHE A 188 -25.60 35.48 -1.64
C PHE A 188 -27.00 34.89 -1.91
N ALA A 189 -27.49 35.07 -3.14
CA ALA A 189 -28.65 34.33 -3.67
C ALA A 189 -28.13 33.39 -4.75
N ASP A 190 -28.25 32.10 -4.50
CA ASP A 190 -27.56 31.10 -5.30
C ASP A 190 -28.22 30.89 -6.67
N ALA A 191 -27.41 30.55 -7.67
CA ALA A 191 -27.96 29.84 -8.82
C ALA A 191 -28.46 28.46 -8.36
N GLY A 192 -29.59 27.97 -8.90
CA GLY A 192 -29.98 26.58 -8.65
C GLY A 192 -28.84 25.63 -9.06
N THR A 193 -28.47 25.67 -10.33
CA THR A 193 -27.26 25.01 -10.86
C THR A 193 -26.42 26.06 -11.58
N GLY A 194 -25.10 26.04 -11.36
CA GLY A 194 -24.21 27.03 -11.95
C GLY A 194 -24.04 26.85 -13.46
N ILE A 195 -23.16 25.93 -13.84
CA ILE A 195 -22.83 25.61 -15.24
C ILE A 195 -23.16 24.14 -15.52
N VAL A 196 -23.81 23.88 -16.65
CA VAL A 196 -24.13 22.53 -17.11
C VAL A 196 -23.54 22.33 -18.51
N VAL A 197 -22.84 21.23 -18.70
CA VAL A 197 -22.35 20.74 -19.98
C VAL A 197 -22.94 19.36 -20.22
N GLU A 198 -23.70 19.19 -21.29
CA GLU A 198 -24.42 17.94 -21.56
C GLU A 198 -24.25 17.49 -23.01
N GLY A 199 -23.94 16.20 -23.20
CA GLY A 199 -23.73 15.53 -24.49
C GLY A 199 -22.61 16.10 -25.36
N ALA A 200 -21.75 16.94 -24.79
CA ALA A 200 -20.78 17.75 -25.50
C ALA A 200 -19.36 17.17 -25.45
N VAL A 201 -18.62 17.36 -26.55
CA VAL A 201 -17.25 16.85 -26.68
C VAL A 201 -16.24 17.99 -26.68
N GLY A 202 -15.19 17.88 -25.87
CA GLY A 202 -14.07 18.82 -25.88
C GLY A 202 -14.37 20.21 -25.32
N THR A 203 -15.49 20.39 -24.61
CA THR A 203 -15.88 21.67 -23.98
C THR A 203 -14.85 22.11 -22.96
N ARG A 204 -14.49 23.39 -22.97
CA ARG A 204 -13.64 24.00 -21.94
C ARG A 204 -14.49 24.89 -21.05
N VAL A 205 -14.51 24.59 -19.75
CA VAL A 205 -15.11 25.42 -18.70
C VAL A 205 -13.97 25.95 -17.85
N ALA A 206 -13.57 27.20 -18.08
CA ALA A 206 -12.35 27.73 -17.47
C ALA A 206 -12.49 29.10 -16.82
N ASP A 207 -11.77 29.31 -15.73
CA ASP A 207 -11.61 30.63 -15.10
C ASP A 207 -12.95 31.29 -14.69
N ASN A 208 -14.00 30.50 -14.45
CA ASN A 208 -15.31 30.99 -14.04
C ASN A 208 -15.38 31.13 -12.51
N THR A 209 -16.19 32.08 -12.04
CA THR A 209 -16.62 32.16 -10.64
C THR A 209 -18.06 31.69 -10.54
N VAL A 210 -18.31 30.62 -9.79
CA VAL A 210 -19.62 29.96 -9.70
C VAL A 210 -20.08 29.87 -8.25
N HIS A 211 -21.26 30.42 -7.98
CA HIS A 211 -21.96 30.31 -6.70
C HIS A 211 -23.29 29.59 -6.92
N ALA A 212 -23.42 28.37 -6.40
CA ALA A 212 -24.58 27.50 -6.61
C ALA A 212 -25.21 27.01 -5.30
N GLY A 213 -26.51 26.74 -5.31
CA GLY A 213 -27.28 26.40 -4.12
C GLY A 213 -28.41 25.42 -4.34
N GLY A 214 -28.53 24.86 -5.53
CA GLY A 214 -29.41 23.74 -5.88
C GLY A 214 -28.62 22.45 -6.08
N TRP A 215 -28.49 21.96 -7.31
CA TRP A 215 -27.99 20.60 -7.58
C TRP A 215 -26.47 20.50 -7.74
N GLY A 216 -25.82 21.54 -8.27
CA GLY A 216 -24.38 21.52 -8.52
C GLY A 216 -23.77 22.85 -8.93
N GLY A 217 -22.46 22.98 -8.72
CA GLY A 217 -21.68 24.11 -9.22
C GLY A 217 -21.46 24.00 -10.73
N ILE A 218 -20.62 23.03 -11.14
CA ILE A 218 -20.34 22.70 -12.53
C ILE A 218 -20.67 21.22 -12.73
N LEU A 219 -21.57 20.91 -13.67
CA LEU A 219 -22.03 19.54 -13.91
C LEU A 219 -21.76 19.16 -15.37
N VAL A 220 -21.16 17.98 -15.56
CA VAL A 220 -20.94 17.37 -16.87
C VAL A 220 -21.80 16.12 -16.98
N ALA A 221 -22.58 15.97 -18.04
CA ALA A 221 -23.50 14.86 -18.20
C ALA A 221 -23.44 14.25 -19.60
N GLY A 222 -23.64 12.94 -19.70
CA GLY A 222 -23.85 12.26 -20.98
C GLY A 222 -25.17 12.63 -21.66
N SER A 223 -26.29 12.08 -21.17
CA SER A 223 -27.53 11.94 -21.97
C SER A 223 -28.76 12.71 -21.44
N ILE A 224 -29.45 13.35 -22.39
CA ILE A 224 -30.81 13.95 -22.31
C ILE A 224 -31.90 12.87 -22.33
N GLN A 225 -31.80 11.87 -21.44
CA GLN A 225 -32.92 10.98 -21.16
C GLN A 225 -33.43 11.35 -19.77
N VAL A 226 -34.52 12.12 -19.76
CA VAL A 226 -35.52 12.05 -18.70
C VAL A 226 -35.89 10.56 -18.60
N SER A 227 -35.25 9.83 -17.69
CA SER A 227 -35.78 8.53 -17.32
C SER A 227 -37.15 8.83 -16.71
N ALA A 228 -38.18 8.14 -17.21
CA ALA A 228 -39.49 8.15 -16.56
C ALA A 228 -39.45 7.40 -15.21
N ASP A 229 -38.25 7.10 -14.71
CA ASP A 229 -37.98 6.07 -13.73
C ASP A 229 -37.77 6.68 -12.33
N GLY A 230 -37.75 8.01 -12.22
CA GLY A 230 -37.72 8.71 -10.92
C GLY A 230 -36.36 8.71 -10.22
N ASP A 231 -35.29 8.30 -10.90
CA ASP A 231 -33.94 8.15 -10.34
C ASP A 231 -33.10 9.45 -10.37
N GLY A 232 -33.72 10.61 -10.18
CA GLY A 232 -33.01 11.82 -9.74
C GLY A 232 -32.11 12.55 -10.75
N GLY A 233 -32.19 12.27 -12.05
CA GLY A 233 -31.56 13.11 -13.08
C GLY A 233 -32.12 14.55 -13.13
N ILE A 234 -31.34 15.52 -13.61
CA ILE A 234 -31.81 16.90 -13.82
C ILE A 234 -32.95 16.87 -14.84
N GLU A 235 -34.19 17.05 -14.38
CA GLU A 235 -35.36 17.10 -15.25
C GLU A 235 -35.38 18.45 -15.98
N TYR A 236 -34.79 18.47 -17.18
CA TYR A 236 -34.81 19.61 -18.06
C TYR A 236 -36.10 19.62 -18.90
N ALA A 237 -36.96 20.62 -18.68
CA ALA A 237 -38.20 20.83 -19.46
C ALA A 237 -38.04 22.03 -20.42
N PRO A 238 -37.49 21.82 -21.64
CA PRO A 238 -37.39 22.90 -22.62
C PRO A 238 -38.79 23.42 -23.04
N PRO A 239 -38.92 24.69 -23.50
CA PRO A 239 -40.10 25.15 -24.22
C PRO A 239 -40.55 24.15 -25.29
N ALA A 240 -41.88 24.00 -25.46
CA ALA A 240 -42.47 22.93 -26.28
C ALA A 240 -42.02 22.89 -27.76
N ASP A 241 -41.43 24.00 -28.23
CA ASP A 241 -40.98 24.20 -29.62
C ASP A 241 -39.50 23.84 -29.83
N LEU A 242 -38.79 23.36 -28.81
CA LEU A 242 -37.38 22.95 -28.90
C LEU A 242 -37.21 21.49 -29.33
N PRO A 243 -36.08 21.14 -29.98
CA PRO A 243 -35.82 19.78 -30.44
C PRO A 243 -35.84 18.78 -29.28
N ARG A 244 -36.56 17.67 -29.48
CA ARG A 244 -36.48 16.48 -28.62
C ARG A 244 -35.42 15.56 -29.19
N PHE A 245 -34.43 15.23 -28.38
CA PHE A 245 -33.28 14.43 -28.78
C PHE A 245 -33.59 12.94 -28.73
N SER A 246 -33.05 12.17 -29.68
CA SER A 246 -33.51 10.80 -29.96
C SER A 246 -32.47 9.70 -29.68
N ALA A 247 -31.23 10.08 -29.34
CA ALA A 247 -30.16 9.16 -28.98
C ALA A 247 -29.44 9.62 -27.69
N PRO A 248 -28.94 8.70 -26.84
CA PRO A 248 -28.04 9.04 -25.75
C PRO A 248 -26.74 9.60 -26.34
N ALA A 249 -26.39 10.84 -26.00
CA ALA A 249 -25.04 11.36 -26.22
C ALA A 249 -24.19 11.04 -24.97
N SER A 250 -22.88 10.89 -25.12
CA SER A 250 -21.93 10.91 -24.00
C SER A 250 -21.07 12.17 -24.10
N SER A 251 -20.78 12.79 -22.95
CA SER A 251 -19.80 13.87 -22.91
C SER A 251 -18.41 13.25 -22.88
N SER A 252 -17.45 13.83 -23.60
CA SER A 252 -16.08 13.31 -23.60
C SER A 252 -15.04 14.42 -23.75
N GLY A 253 -13.93 14.32 -23.03
CA GLY A 253 -12.82 15.28 -23.14
C GLY A 253 -13.16 16.68 -22.65
N VAL A 254 -14.15 16.80 -21.76
CA VAL A 254 -14.53 18.09 -21.13
C VAL A 254 -13.46 18.47 -20.11
N ARG A 255 -13.00 19.73 -20.18
CA ARG A 255 -12.00 20.29 -19.28
C ARG A 255 -12.63 21.33 -18.37
N VAL A 256 -12.59 21.10 -17.07
CA VAL A 256 -13.04 22.03 -16.03
C VAL A 256 -11.80 22.54 -15.31
N THR A 257 -11.31 23.73 -15.69
CA THR A 257 -9.98 24.19 -15.27
C THR A 257 -9.96 25.59 -14.67
N GLY A 258 -9.27 25.79 -13.54
CA GLY A 258 -9.04 27.14 -13.00
C GLY A 258 -10.29 27.86 -12.47
N ASN A 259 -11.38 27.12 -12.21
CA ASN A 259 -12.62 27.73 -11.74
C ASN A 259 -12.60 27.91 -10.21
N SER A 260 -13.30 28.94 -9.74
CA SER A 260 -13.65 29.11 -8.33
C SER A 260 -15.12 28.76 -8.14
N VAL A 261 -15.40 27.68 -7.40
CA VAL A 261 -16.75 27.14 -7.22
C VAL A 261 -17.08 27.11 -5.74
N SER A 262 -18.21 27.69 -5.36
CA SER A 262 -18.74 27.59 -3.99
C SER A 262 -20.18 27.09 -3.99
N THR A 263 -20.52 26.23 -3.03
CA THR A 263 -21.88 25.69 -2.88
C THR A 263 -22.52 26.01 -1.53
N SER A 264 -23.82 26.26 -1.51
CA SER A 264 -24.57 26.66 -0.30
C SER A 264 -25.49 25.59 0.30
N THR A 265 -26.12 24.73 -0.53
CA THR A 265 -27.01 23.64 -0.08
C THR A 265 -26.78 22.38 -0.91
N GLY A 266 -26.77 21.20 -0.26
CA GLY A 266 -26.89 19.82 -0.79
C GLY A 266 -26.03 19.34 -1.99
N ALA A 267 -25.30 20.22 -2.66
CA ALA A 267 -24.83 20.04 -4.03
C ALA A 267 -23.42 19.46 -4.12
N THR A 268 -23.11 18.81 -5.25
CA THR A 268 -21.72 18.52 -5.63
C THR A 268 -21.11 19.77 -6.28
N ALA A 269 -19.91 20.19 -5.89
CA ALA A 269 -19.28 21.37 -6.52
C ALA A 269 -18.94 21.11 -8.00
N ILE A 270 -18.27 20.00 -8.30
CA ILE A 270 -18.01 19.55 -9.67
C ILE A 270 -18.45 18.09 -9.83
N GLY A 271 -19.40 17.83 -10.72
CA GLY A 271 -20.03 16.51 -10.88
C GLY A 271 -19.97 15.97 -12.31
N SER A 272 -19.88 14.65 -12.45
CA SER A 272 -20.04 13.91 -13.71
C SER A 272 -20.96 12.70 -13.55
N TRP A 273 -21.78 12.42 -14.56
CA TRP A 273 -22.68 11.26 -14.62
C TRP A 273 -23.03 10.84 -16.05
N ALA A 274 -23.60 9.64 -16.17
CA ALA A 274 -24.08 9.02 -17.41
C ALA A 274 -22.96 8.76 -18.44
N ASP A 275 -21.95 7.98 -18.03
CA ASP A 275 -20.86 7.49 -18.90
C ASP A 275 -20.09 8.62 -19.62
N ALA A 276 -19.78 9.71 -18.90
CA ALA A 276 -18.92 10.74 -19.47
C ALA A 276 -17.46 10.32 -19.36
N ASP A 277 -16.68 10.42 -20.44
CA ASP A 277 -15.31 9.91 -20.50
C ASP A 277 -14.27 11.04 -20.53
N ALA A 278 -13.05 10.76 -20.09
CA ALA A 278 -11.89 11.64 -20.20
C ALA A 278 -12.15 13.06 -19.66
N ILE A 279 -12.85 13.15 -18.53
CA ILE A 279 -13.12 14.42 -17.85
C ILE A 279 -11.88 14.85 -17.08
N GLU A 280 -11.41 16.05 -17.38
CA GLU A 280 -10.26 16.69 -16.73
C GLU A 280 -10.77 17.78 -15.78
N VAL A 281 -10.51 17.62 -14.48
CA VAL A 281 -10.81 18.61 -13.44
C VAL A 281 -9.48 19.08 -12.86
N ALA A 282 -9.01 20.27 -13.27
CA ALA A 282 -7.67 20.72 -12.89
C ALA A 282 -7.55 22.17 -12.41
N GLY A 283 -6.75 22.43 -11.37
CA GLY A 283 -6.48 23.80 -10.92
C GLY A 283 -7.69 24.54 -10.33
N ASN A 284 -8.76 23.83 -9.93
CA ASN A 284 -9.98 24.48 -9.41
C ASN A 284 -9.88 24.73 -7.90
N THR A 285 -10.56 25.76 -7.42
CA THR A 285 -10.70 26.05 -5.98
C THR A 285 -12.15 25.88 -5.55
N LEU A 286 -12.40 24.96 -4.62
CA LEU A 286 -13.75 24.58 -4.16
C LEU A 286 -13.94 24.96 -2.68
N SER A 287 -15.05 25.63 -2.37
CA SER A 287 -15.43 26.00 -1.00
C SER A 287 -16.90 25.71 -0.70
N PHE A 288 -17.22 25.50 0.58
CA PHE A 288 -18.54 24.99 0.97
C PHE A 288 -19.14 25.75 2.15
N ALA A 289 -20.44 26.07 2.06
CA ALA A 289 -21.18 26.61 3.20
C ALA A 289 -21.68 25.51 4.17
N GLN A 290 -21.78 24.26 3.70
CA GLN A 290 -22.17 23.09 4.47
C GLN A 290 -21.34 21.87 4.02
N SER A 291 -21.19 20.87 4.90
CA SER A 291 -20.38 19.69 4.58
C SER A 291 -21.02 18.87 3.44
N GLN A 292 -20.35 18.84 2.29
CA GLN A 292 -20.87 18.33 1.00
C GLN A 292 -19.79 17.58 0.21
N THR A 293 -20.14 17.05 -0.96
CA THR A 293 -19.18 16.42 -1.87
C THR A 293 -18.47 17.48 -2.72
N GLY A 294 -17.14 17.45 -2.79
CA GLY A 294 -16.37 18.37 -3.64
C GLY A 294 -16.48 17.98 -5.11
N ILE A 295 -15.74 16.95 -5.51
CA ILE A 295 -15.74 16.39 -6.86
C ILE A 295 -16.40 15.01 -6.80
N HIS A 296 -17.37 14.75 -7.68
CA HIS A 296 -18.02 13.45 -7.81
C HIS A 296 -18.05 13.01 -9.28
N LEU A 297 -17.32 11.96 -9.64
CA LEU A 297 -17.37 11.40 -10.99
C LEU A 297 -17.93 9.98 -10.93
N ILE A 298 -19.00 9.75 -11.68
CA ILE A 298 -19.72 8.47 -11.74
C ILE A 298 -19.57 7.90 -13.15
N ASP A 299 -19.22 6.61 -13.20
CA ASP A 299 -18.91 5.85 -14.42
C ASP A 299 -17.80 6.49 -15.26
N GLY A 300 -17.58 6.00 -16.48
CA GLY A 300 -16.62 6.58 -17.42
C GLY A 300 -15.16 6.19 -17.20
N ALA A 301 -14.35 6.41 -18.24
CA ALA A 301 -12.94 6.06 -18.28
C ALA A 301 -12.03 7.29 -18.36
N ASP A 302 -10.77 7.11 -17.94
CA ASP A 302 -9.66 8.05 -18.15
C ASP A 302 -9.88 9.45 -17.53
N HIS A 303 -10.59 9.51 -16.41
CA HIS A 303 -10.77 10.74 -15.64
C HIS A 303 -9.45 11.23 -15.01
N SER A 304 -9.27 12.55 -14.95
CA SER A 304 -8.10 13.16 -14.34
C SER A 304 -8.51 14.30 -13.41
N ILE A 305 -8.09 14.21 -12.15
CA ILE A 305 -8.34 15.21 -11.10
C ILE A 305 -6.98 15.67 -10.58
N VAL A 306 -6.54 16.86 -10.99
CA VAL A 306 -5.15 17.31 -10.81
C VAL A 306 -5.06 18.72 -10.23
N ASP A 307 -4.19 18.94 -9.24
CA ASP A 307 -3.86 20.31 -8.75
C ASP A 307 -5.11 21.11 -8.29
N ASN A 308 -6.11 20.44 -7.72
CA ASN A 308 -7.29 21.13 -7.17
C ASN A 308 -7.10 21.43 -5.68
N ILE A 309 -7.65 22.57 -5.24
CA ILE A 309 -7.75 22.94 -3.83
C ILE A 309 -9.20 22.73 -3.38
N ILE A 310 -9.42 21.77 -2.48
CA ILE A 310 -10.75 21.35 -2.04
C ILE A 310 -10.89 21.55 -0.53
N GLY A 311 -11.71 22.53 -0.13
CA GLY A 311 -11.84 22.93 1.26
C GLY A 311 -10.68 23.84 1.68
N LEU A 312 -10.98 25.08 2.00
CA LEU A 312 -10.01 26.08 2.42
C LEU A 312 -9.97 26.20 3.94
N SER A 313 -8.77 26.51 4.46
CA SER A 313 -8.62 26.83 5.89
C SER A 313 -9.47 28.05 6.25
N GLY A 314 -10.45 27.84 7.13
CA GLY A 314 -11.40 28.88 7.55
C GLY A 314 -12.76 28.84 6.83
N ASP A 315 -12.98 27.87 5.93
CA ASP A 315 -14.31 27.61 5.38
C ASP A 315 -15.33 27.32 6.49
N VAL A 316 -16.57 27.73 6.26
CA VAL A 316 -17.68 27.54 7.21
C VAL A 316 -17.96 26.04 7.43
N ALA A 317 -17.74 25.22 6.40
CA ALA A 317 -17.78 23.78 6.49
C ALA A 317 -16.76 23.12 5.54
N LEU A 318 -16.08 22.08 6.03
CA LEU A 318 -15.23 21.22 5.21
C LEU A 318 -16.05 20.18 4.47
N ALA A 319 -15.55 19.70 3.32
CA ALA A 319 -16.20 18.67 2.52
C ALA A 319 -16.46 17.40 3.34
N ARG A 320 -17.61 16.76 3.16
CA ARG A 320 -17.86 15.42 3.70
C ARG A 320 -17.02 14.40 2.96
N THR A 321 -17.01 14.49 1.63
CA THR A 321 -16.15 13.69 0.76
C THR A 321 -15.54 14.66 -0.25
N ALA A 322 -14.22 14.86 -0.22
CA ALA A 322 -13.59 15.83 -1.12
C ALA A 322 -13.59 15.33 -2.56
N ILE A 323 -13.17 14.08 -2.80
CA ILE A 323 -13.22 13.41 -4.10
C ILE A 323 -13.93 12.07 -3.95
N TRP A 324 -14.97 11.87 -4.74
CA TRP A 324 -15.72 10.62 -4.83
C TRP A 324 -15.70 10.12 -6.28
N LEU A 325 -15.22 8.88 -6.47
CA LEU A 325 -15.20 8.19 -7.75
C LEU A 325 -16.02 6.90 -7.63
N GLU A 326 -17.10 6.81 -8.39
CA GLU A 326 -18.01 5.67 -8.40
C GLU A 326 -17.93 4.96 -9.76
N ALA A 327 -17.64 3.66 -9.78
CA ALA A 327 -17.61 2.81 -10.97
C ALA A 327 -16.72 3.30 -12.15
N THR A 328 -15.72 4.13 -11.87
CA THR A 328 -14.78 4.67 -12.87
C THR A 328 -13.71 3.68 -13.33
N GLU A 329 -13.20 3.88 -14.55
CA GLU A 329 -12.07 3.14 -15.15
C GLU A 329 -10.81 4.01 -15.30
N SER A 330 -9.71 3.53 -14.74
CA SER A 330 -8.36 4.12 -14.74
C SER A 330 -8.29 5.61 -14.37
N PRO A 331 -8.97 6.05 -13.30
CA PRO A 331 -8.91 7.45 -12.89
C PRO A 331 -7.51 7.81 -12.34
N VAL A 332 -7.13 9.08 -12.55
CA VAL A 332 -5.94 9.70 -11.95
C VAL A 332 -6.36 10.77 -10.96
N VAL A 333 -5.84 10.71 -9.74
CA VAL A 333 -6.01 11.72 -8.68
C VAL A 333 -4.63 12.15 -8.22
N ASP A 334 -4.19 13.33 -8.67
CA ASP A 334 -2.78 13.75 -8.56
C ASP A 334 -2.63 15.17 -8.02
N GLU A 335 -1.64 15.42 -7.16
CA GLU A 335 -1.25 16.76 -6.70
C GLU A 335 -2.39 17.62 -6.10
N ASN A 336 -3.46 17.03 -5.55
CA ASN A 336 -4.56 17.81 -4.96
C ASN A 336 -4.27 18.19 -3.50
N GLU A 337 -4.71 19.40 -3.09
CA GLU A 337 -4.72 19.85 -1.70
C GLU A 337 -6.13 19.75 -1.13
N ILE A 338 -6.32 18.93 -0.10
CA ILE A 338 -7.62 18.53 0.42
C ILE A 338 -7.73 18.82 1.92
N GLN A 339 -8.79 19.53 2.30
CA GLN A 339 -9.29 19.62 3.66
C GLN A 339 -10.72 19.08 3.74
N ALA A 340 -10.92 17.99 4.46
CA ALA A 340 -12.21 17.31 4.55
C ALA A 340 -12.56 16.90 5.99
N ARG A 341 -13.83 16.55 6.21
CA ARG A 341 -14.38 16.07 7.48
C ARG A 341 -14.69 14.58 7.49
N GLY A 342 -15.05 14.01 6.34
CA GLY A 342 -15.25 12.57 6.18
C GLY A 342 -14.08 11.97 5.40
N ALA A 343 -14.27 11.72 4.10
CA ALA A 343 -13.25 11.14 3.24
C ALA A 343 -12.48 12.19 2.41
N GLY A 344 -11.16 12.04 2.31
CA GLY A 344 -10.35 12.79 1.35
C GLY A 344 -10.61 12.30 -0.07
N VAL A 345 -10.21 11.05 -0.34
CA VAL A 345 -10.47 10.35 -1.62
C VAL A 345 -11.24 9.07 -1.35
N PHE A 346 -12.41 8.93 -1.97
CA PHE A 346 -13.24 7.74 -1.87
C PHE A 346 -13.52 7.13 -3.24
N ILE A 347 -13.15 5.86 -3.42
CA ILE A 347 -13.26 5.15 -4.68
C ILE A 347 -14.03 3.84 -4.44
N GLU A 348 -15.24 3.72 -5.01
CA GLU A 348 -16.13 2.57 -4.87
C GLU A 348 -16.83 2.19 -6.19
N GLY A 349 -17.51 1.05 -6.24
CA GLY A 349 -18.16 0.55 -7.45
C GLY A 349 -17.21 -0.21 -8.37
N ALA A 350 -17.79 -1.13 -9.15
CA ALA A 350 -17.06 -1.99 -10.06
C ALA A 350 -16.34 -1.14 -11.12
N GLY A 351 -15.01 -1.23 -11.16
CA GLY A 351 -14.16 -0.47 -12.06
C GLY A 351 -12.80 -1.13 -12.23
N SER A 352 -11.88 -0.47 -12.93
CA SER A 352 -10.51 -0.97 -13.12
C SER A 352 -9.52 0.15 -12.92
N GLY A 353 -8.33 -0.14 -12.38
CA GLY A 353 -7.28 0.85 -12.15
C GLY A 353 -7.65 1.93 -11.13
N ALA A 354 -6.62 2.63 -10.65
CA ALA A 354 -6.69 3.98 -10.10
C ALA A 354 -5.26 4.37 -9.70
N ASP A 355 -4.80 5.54 -10.12
CA ASP A 355 -3.53 6.09 -9.67
C ASP A 355 -3.80 7.31 -8.79
N ILE A 356 -3.51 7.17 -7.49
CA ILE A 356 -3.71 8.21 -6.48
C ILE A 356 -2.33 8.63 -5.99
N THR A 357 -1.86 9.80 -6.44
CA THR A 357 -0.46 10.20 -6.27
C THR A 357 -0.28 11.63 -5.78
N ASP A 358 0.75 11.83 -4.96
CA ASP A 358 1.26 13.17 -4.60
C ASP A 358 0.18 14.13 -4.00
N ASN A 359 -0.90 13.61 -3.40
CA ASN A 359 -1.96 14.41 -2.80
C ASN A 359 -1.62 14.78 -1.34
N LEU A 360 -1.98 16.01 -0.94
CA LEU A 360 -1.91 16.50 0.44
C LEU A 360 -3.32 16.47 1.05
N ILE A 361 -3.56 15.57 2.00
CA ILE A 361 -4.88 15.30 2.56
C ILE A 361 -4.87 15.53 4.07
N ALA A 362 -5.63 16.52 4.52
CA ALA A 362 -5.89 16.78 5.93
C ALA A 362 -7.36 16.51 6.25
N ILE A 363 -7.60 15.62 7.20
CA ILE A 363 -8.93 15.29 7.70
C ILE A 363 -9.10 15.93 9.08
N ASP A 364 -10.13 16.77 9.23
CA ASP A 364 -10.59 17.34 10.50
C ASP A 364 -11.88 16.62 10.92
N GLY A 365 -11.75 15.31 11.16
CA GLY A 365 -12.86 14.43 11.49
C GLY A 365 -12.44 13.35 12.48
N ASP A 366 -13.15 13.26 13.60
CA ASP A 366 -12.98 12.23 14.62
C ASP A 366 -13.99 11.08 14.46
N ALA A 367 -14.84 11.13 13.42
CA ALA A 367 -15.88 10.16 13.18
C ALA A 367 -15.34 8.86 12.56
N PRO A 368 -15.98 7.69 12.78
CA PRO A 368 -15.53 6.40 12.27
C PRO A 368 -15.49 6.27 10.74
N ASP A 369 -16.20 7.16 10.04
CA ASP A 369 -16.25 7.28 8.58
C ASP A 369 -15.26 8.33 8.03
N SER A 370 -14.36 8.84 8.88
CA SER A 370 -13.33 9.82 8.51
C SER A 370 -12.08 9.12 7.98
N PHE A 371 -11.94 9.03 6.66
CA PHE A 371 -10.83 8.35 5.97
C PHE A 371 -9.95 9.33 5.21
N GLY A 372 -8.64 9.09 5.12
CA GLY A 372 -7.81 9.85 4.19
C GLY A 372 -8.07 9.43 2.75
N ILE A 373 -7.71 8.18 2.44
CA ILE A 373 -7.95 7.52 1.15
C ILE A 373 -8.64 6.18 1.41
N ILE A 374 -9.73 5.89 0.70
CA ILE A 374 -10.41 4.59 0.76
C ILE A 374 -10.73 4.07 -0.64
N VAL A 375 -10.30 2.83 -0.92
CA VAL A 375 -10.53 2.13 -2.19
C VAL A 375 -11.14 0.75 -1.95
N GLY A 376 -12.32 0.52 -2.55
CA GLY A 376 -13.11 -0.70 -2.41
C GLY A 376 -12.52 -1.97 -3.05
N TRP A 377 -13.11 -3.12 -2.70
CA TRP A 377 -12.68 -4.48 -3.08
C TRP A 377 -12.99 -4.89 -4.52
N ASP A 378 -13.82 -4.12 -5.21
CA ASP A 378 -14.33 -4.36 -6.56
C ASP A 378 -13.42 -3.81 -7.67
N ARG A 379 -12.20 -3.38 -7.32
CA ARG A 379 -11.18 -2.88 -8.25
C ARG A 379 -9.89 -3.69 -8.25
N THR A 380 -9.15 -3.62 -9.36
CA THR A 380 -7.80 -4.17 -9.50
C THR A 380 -6.89 -3.16 -10.18
N GLY A 381 -5.57 -3.28 -10.00
CA GLY A 381 -4.60 -2.35 -10.61
C GLY A 381 -4.54 -0.97 -9.96
N VAL A 382 -4.75 -0.92 -8.63
CA VAL A 382 -4.74 0.33 -7.85
C VAL A 382 -3.34 0.64 -7.35
N THR A 383 -2.89 1.89 -7.55
CA THR A 383 -1.65 2.44 -6.98
C THR A 383 -1.99 3.62 -6.08
N ILE A 384 -1.50 3.60 -4.84
CA ILE A 384 -1.58 4.71 -3.90
C ILE A 384 -0.15 5.06 -3.53
N SER A 385 0.38 6.19 -4.04
CA SER A 385 1.79 6.51 -3.82
C SER A 385 2.10 7.97 -3.53
N ARG A 386 3.08 8.21 -2.64
CA ARG A 386 3.57 9.56 -2.30
C ARG A 386 2.50 10.54 -1.79
N ASN A 387 1.38 10.04 -1.26
CA ASN A 387 0.38 10.91 -0.63
C ASN A 387 0.80 11.24 0.80
N THR A 388 0.50 12.45 1.25
CA THR A 388 0.61 12.87 2.66
C THR A 388 -0.78 12.93 3.25
N VAL A 389 -1.07 12.08 4.23
CA VAL A 389 -2.38 11.97 4.89
C VAL A 389 -2.25 12.26 6.39
N ALA A 390 -3.09 13.15 6.90
CA ALA A 390 -3.08 13.51 8.32
C ALA A 390 -4.50 13.59 8.91
N GLY A 391 -4.64 13.13 10.16
CA GLY A 391 -5.80 13.44 11.01
C GLY A 391 -7.07 12.62 10.77
N ALA A 392 -7.01 11.53 9.99
CA ALA A 392 -8.19 10.72 9.72
C ALA A 392 -8.66 9.96 10.97
N GLY A 393 -9.86 10.23 11.49
CA GLY A 393 -10.40 9.54 12.67
C GLY A 393 -10.45 8.01 12.54
N SER A 394 -10.55 7.48 11.32
CA SER A 394 -10.51 6.06 10.99
C SER A 394 -9.17 5.66 10.38
N ASN A 395 -9.12 5.12 9.16
CA ASN A 395 -7.86 4.75 8.51
C ASN A 395 -7.32 5.92 7.67
N GLY A 396 -6.03 6.21 7.78
CA GLY A 396 -5.37 7.17 6.89
C GLY A 396 -5.45 6.68 5.44
N ILE A 397 -5.05 5.43 5.21
CA ILE A 397 -5.25 4.74 3.93
C ILE A 397 -5.96 3.40 4.17
N GLN A 398 -7.06 3.16 3.46
CA GLN A 398 -7.75 1.88 3.40
C GLN A 398 -7.78 1.36 1.96
N ALA A 399 -7.24 0.16 1.74
CA ALA A 399 -7.27 -0.48 0.43
C ALA A 399 -7.76 -1.93 0.54
N GLU A 400 -8.89 -2.20 -0.11
CA GLU A 400 -9.47 -3.53 -0.20
C GLU A 400 -9.28 -4.15 -1.60
N ALA A 401 -8.86 -3.34 -2.57
CA ALA A 401 -8.59 -3.75 -3.94
C ALA A 401 -7.49 -4.84 -4.01
N PRO A 402 -7.79 -6.03 -4.55
CA PRO A 402 -6.77 -7.05 -4.78
C PRO A 402 -5.63 -6.56 -5.67
N GLY A 403 -4.40 -6.84 -5.25
CA GLY A 403 -3.20 -6.42 -5.97
C GLY A 403 -2.82 -4.95 -5.81
N ALA A 404 -3.46 -4.20 -4.90
CA ALA A 404 -3.13 -2.80 -4.67
C ALA A 404 -1.66 -2.60 -4.22
N VAL A 405 -1.03 -1.54 -4.70
CA VAL A 405 0.32 -1.14 -4.32
C VAL A 405 0.27 0.16 -3.55
N ILE A 406 0.73 0.15 -2.30
CA ILE A 406 0.77 1.30 -1.39
C ILE A 406 2.24 1.65 -1.15
N ASP A 407 2.73 2.71 -1.79
CA ASP A 407 4.16 2.99 -1.93
C ASP A 407 4.55 4.43 -1.55
N GLY A 408 5.46 4.59 -0.59
CA GLY A 408 6.06 5.90 -0.32
C GLY A 408 5.12 6.96 0.26
N ASN A 409 3.99 6.57 0.85
CA ASN A 409 3.05 7.50 1.47
C ASN A 409 3.50 7.90 2.88
N GLU A 410 3.10 9.09 3.31
CA GLU A 410 3.27 9.59 4.67
C GLU A 410 1.91 9.65 5.38
N VAL A 411 1.77 8.98 6.52
CA VAL A 411 0.48 8.93 7.25
C VAL A 411 0.66 9.21 8.73
N THR A 412 -0.04 10.23 9.25
CA THR A 412 0.04 10.65 10.66
C THR A 412 -1.32 10.94 11.29
N GLY A 413 -1.38 10.91 12.63
CA GLY A 413 -2.54 11.37 13.40
C GLY A 413 -3.85 10.64 13.09
N SER A 414 -3.78 9.47 12.45
CA SER A 414 -4.97 8.73 12.01
C SER A 414 -5.31 7.61 13.00
N GLY A 415 -6.53 7.09 12.95
CA GLY A 415 -6.95 5.91 13.72
C GLY A 415 -6.03 4.72 13.45
N ASN A 416 -6.00 4.15 12.25
CA ASN A 416 -4.84 3.36 11.80
C ASN A 416 -4.08 4.14 10.72
N GLY A 417 -2.77 3.90 10.59
CA GLY A 417 -2.00 4.45 9.47
C GLY A 417 -2.51 3.89 8.14
N ILE A 418 -2.32 2.58 7.95
CA ILE A 418 -2.77 1.86 6.75
C ILE A 418 -3.58 0.63 7.16
N ALA A 419 -4.75 0.42 6.58
CA ALA A 419 -5.56 -0.78 6.73
C ALA A 419 -5.81 -1.45 5.37
N VAL A 420 -5.69 -2.78 5.32
CA VAL A 420 -5.85 -3.53 4.07
C VAL A 420 -6.66 -4.80 4.25
N ALA A 421 -7.49 -5.11 3.26
CA ALA A 421 -8.29 -6.33 3.20
C ALA A 421 -8.31 -6.86 1.76
N GLY A 422 -7.35 -7.71 1.39
CA GLY A 422 -7.28 -8.19 0.00
C GLY A 422 -6.06 -9.08 -0.27
N ASN A 423 -6.09 -9.78 -1.40
CA ASN A 423 -5.01 -10.66 -1.82
C ASN A 423 -4.03 -9.94 -2.75
N GLY A 424 -2.74 -10.18 -2.55
CA GLY A 424 -1.68 -9.66 -3.41
C GLY A 424 -1.33 -8.19 -3.16
N ILE A 425 -1.79 -7.60 -2.05
CA ILE A 425 -1.49 -6.21 -1.71
C ILE A 425 -0.02 -6.09 -1.29
N VAL A 426 0.64 -5.02 -1.74
CA VAL A 426 2.03 -4.70 -1.40
C VAL A 426 2.09 -3.34 -0.72
N ILE A 427 2.63 -3.30 0.50
CA ILE A 427 2.84 -2.08 1.29
C ILE A 427 4.34 -1.86 1.45
N ARG A 428 4.90 -0.83 0.83
CA ARG A 428 6.33 -0.59 0.88
C ARG A 428 6.74 0.86 0.95
N ASP A 429 7.91 1.08 1.55
CA ASP A 429 8.59 2.38 1.57
C ASP A 429 7.77 3.53 2.19
N ASN A 430 6.70 3.23 2.94
CA ASN A 430 5.83 4.24 3.57
C ASN A 430 6.42 4.75 4.90
N ALA A 431 6.14 6.01 5.23
CA ALA A 431 6.40 6.64 6.51
C ALA A 431 5.10 6.74 7.32
N ILE A 432 4.95 5.90 8.33
CA ILE A 432 3.74 5.79 9.14
C ILE A 432 4.07 6.30 10.54
N GLY A 433 3.60 7.52 10.82
CA GLY A 433 4.11 8.35 11.90
C GLY A 433 5.42 9.06 11.52
N ILE A 434 5.75 10.12 12.26
CA ILE A 434 6.97 10.91 12.06
C ILE A 434 7.67 11.08 13.41
N ALA A 435 9.00 10.92 13.43
CA ALA A 435 9.83 11.26 14.57
C ALA A 435 10.51 12.62 14.34
N ALA A 436 10.03 13.67 15.01
CA ALA A 436 10.64 14.99 15.07
C ALA A 436 11.73 15.05 16.17
N GLY A 437 12.74 14.17 16.09
CA GLY A 437 13.80 14.04 17.09
C GLY A 437 13.70 12.77 17.93
N GLN A 438 14.35 12.73 19.11
CA GLN A 438 14.38 11.53 19.96
C GLN A 438 13.15 11.35 20.87
N THR A 439 12.32 12.38 21.07
CA THR A 439 11.17 12.34 22.00
C THR A 439 9.85 12.80 21.40
N ASP A 440 9.87 13.45 20.24
CA ASP A 440 8.67 14.06 19.66
C ASP A 440 8.21 13.16 18.50
N THR A 441 7.32 12.22 18.80
CA THR A 441 6.70 11.35 17.80
C THR A 441 5.27 11.84 17.52
N VAL A 442 4.96 12.05 16.24
CA VAL A 442 3.60 12.27 15.76
C VAL A 442 3.16 10.97 15.10
N GLY A 443 2.59 10.08 15.89
CA GLY A 443 2.16 8.76 15.45
C GLY A 443 0.68 8.68 15.07
N ASN A 444 0.21 7.45 14.91
CA ASN A 444 -1.21 7.14 14.68
C ASN A 444 -1.85 6.62 15.99
N LEU A 445 -3.14 6.85 16.18
CA LEU A 445 -3.86 6.56 17.42
C LEU A 445 -4.03 5.05 17.70
N GLY A 446 -4.01 4.25 16.65
CA GLY A 446 -4.18 2.79 16.64
C GLY A 446 -2.97 2.11 15.99
N ASN A 447 -3.21 1.16 15.09
CA ASN A 447 -2.11 0.40 14.49
C ASN A 447 -1.38 1.23 13.43
N GLY A 448 -0.07 1.00 13.28
CA GLY A 448 0.65 1.52 12.13
C GLY A 448 0.10 0.94 10.83
N ILE A 449 0.14 -0.40 10.71
CA ILE A 449 -0.47 -1.16 9.63
C ILE A 449 -1.41 -2.22 10.21
N ALA A 450 -2.64 -2.30 9.69
CA ALA A 450 -3.61 -3.34 10.01
C ALA A 450 -3.90 -4.20 8.77
N VAL A 451 -3.59 -5.50 8.86
CA VAL A 451 -3.94 -6.51 7.85
C VAL A 451 -5.18 -7.25 8.33
N GLU A 452 -6.33 -6.90 7.76
CA GLU A 452 -7.62 -7.43 8.19
C GLU A 452 -7.91 -8.80 7.60
N SER A 453 -7.56 -9.00 6.32
CA SER A 453 -7.71 -10.27 5.62
C SER A 453 -6.81 -10.35 4.38
N GLY A 454 -6.72 -11.55 3.79
CA GLY A 454 -6.00 -11.79 2.55
C GLY A 454 -4.49 -11.99 2.74
N ARG A 455 -3.76 -11.96 1.62
CA ARG A 455 -2.31 -12.17 1.53
C ARG A 455 -1.60 -10.87 1.18
N VAL A 456 -0.74 -10.39 2.07
CA VAL A 456 -0.10 -9.06 1.98
C VAL A 456 1.42 -9.17 2.14
N GLU A 457 2.16 -8.40 1.36
CA GLU A 457 3.60 -8.17 1.53
C GLU A 457 3.83 -6.79 2.13
N ILE A 458 4.55 -6.72 3.26
CA ILE A 458 4.85 -5.49 3.98
C ILE A 458 6.36 -5.37 4.11
N ARG A 459 6.97 -4.40 3.44
CA ARG A 459 8.43 -4.25 3.49
C ARG A 459 8.96 -2.83 3.43
N ALA A 460 10.13 -2.62 4.02
CA ALA A 460 10.85 -1.35 3.95
C ALA A 460 10.06 -0.11 4.47
N ASN A 461 9.00 -0.33 5.26
CA ASN A 461 8.25 0.77 5.85
C ASN A 461 8.94 1.26 7.13
N THR A 462 8.74 2.54 7.44
CA THR A 462 9.14 3.15 8.72
C THR A 462 7.87 3.41 9.51
N ILE A 463 7.74 2.79 10.69
CA ILE A 463 6.55 2.83 11.53
C ILE A 463 6.94 3.31 12.92
N VAL A 464 6.35 4.40 13.39
CA VAL A 464 6.70 5.02 14.67
C VAL A 464 5.47 5.59 15.38
N GLY A 465 5.46 5.51 16.72
CA GLY A 465 4.45 6.18 17.55
C GLY A 465 3.05 5.56 17.46
N SER A 466 2.94 4.27 17.13
CA SER A 466 1.62 3.63 17.00
C SER A 466 0.95 3.46 18.38
N GLY A 467 -0.28 3.95 18.53
CA GLY A 467 -1.07 3.82 19.76
C GLY A 467 -1.57 2.40 20.05
N ALA A 468 -1.44 1.48 19.08
CA ALA A 468 -1.61 0.04 19.25
C ALA A 468 -0.37 -0.72 18.72
N SER A 469 -0.55 -1.77 17.93
CA SER A 469 0.57 -2.53 17.35
C SER A 469 1.22 -1.75 16.21
N GLY A 470 2.52 -1.94 15.97
CA GLY A 470 3.17 -1.41 14.77
C GLY A 470 2.58 -2.02 13.50
N ILE A 471 2.55 -3.35 13.45
CA ILE A 471 1.84 -4.13 12.44
C ILE A 471 0.93 -5.15 13.12
N GLN A 472 -0.36 -5.10 12.82
CA GLN A 472 -1.38 -6.05 13.27
C GLN A 472 -1.79 -6.97 12.11
N THR A 473 -1.74 -8.28 12.31
CA THR A 473 -2.27 -9.27 11.36
C THR A 473 -3.42 -10.04 11.99
N ASN A 474 -4.62 -9.91 11.44
CA ASN A 474 -5.81 -10.56 11.99
C ASN A 474 -5.83 -12.07 11.72
N PRO A 475 -6.60 -12.86 12.53
CA PRO A 475 -6.77 -14.28 12.29
C PRO A 475 -7.29 -14.57 10.86
N GLY A 476 -6.59 -15.46 10.15
CA GLY A 476 -6.93 -15.84 8.77
C GLY A 476 -6.24 -15.00 7.68
N ALA A 477 -5.61 -13.87 8.04
CA ALA A 477 -4.73 -13.13 7.15
C ALA A 477 -3.32 -13.76 7.07
N VAL A 478 -2.60 -13.48 5.98
CA VAL A 478 -1.21 -13.90 5.76
C VAL A 478 -0.38 -12.68 5.41
N ALA A 479 0.53 -12.28 6.30
CA ALA A 479 1.43 -11.16 6.09
C ALA A 479 2.90 -11.60 6.04
N THR A 480 3.55 -11.35 4.90
CA THR A 480 5.01 -11.44 4.76
C THR A 480 5.61 -10.10 5.14
N ILE A 481 6.28 -10.03 6.29
CA ILE A 481 6.78 -8.79 6.88
C ILE A 481 8.30 -8.83 6.84
N ARG A 482 8.95 -7.89 6.15
CA ARG A 482 10.41 -7.86 6.00
C ARG A 482 11.01 -6.46 5.95
N GLY A 483 12.11 -6.23 6.65
CA GLY A 483 12.91 -5.00 6.53
C GLY A 483 12.16 -3.73 6.96
N ASN A 484 11.11 -3.86 7.78
CA ASN A 484 10.39 -2.72 8.33
C ASN A 484 11.10 -2.22 9.60
N ARG A 485 11.14 -0.91 9.79
CA ARG A 485 11.62 -0.29 11.03
C ARG A 485 10.43 0.07 11.90
N ILE A 486 10.37 -0.45 13.12
CA ILE A 486 9.23 -0.29 14.03
C ILE A 486 9.72 0.05 15.43
N TRP A 487 9.30 1.18 15.98
CA TRP A 487 9.64 1.58 17.36
C TRP A 487 8.58 2.50 17.96
N ASP A 488 8.65 2.72 19.27
CA ASP A 488 7.70 3.56 20.01
C ASP A 488 6.23 3.17 19.78
N THR A 489 5.93 1.87 19.89
CA THR A 489 4.56 1.34 19.81
C THR A 489 4.02 1.09 21.21
N ALA A 490 2.75 1.44 21.46
CA ALA A 490 2.12 1.17 22.74
C ALA A 490 1.73 -0.31 22.91
N GLY A 491 1.45 -1.01 21.79
CA GLY A 491 1.30 -2.46 21.71
C GLY A 491 2.56 -3.14 21.18
N SER A 492 2.42 -4.38 20.73
CA SER A 492 3.53 -5.15 20.16
C SER A 492 3.95 -4.59 18.79
N PRO A 493 5.26 -4.50 18.46
CA PRO A 493 5.67 -3.96 17.17
C PRO A 493 5.18 -4.81 15.98
N ILE A 494 5.16 -6.13 16.14
CA ILE A 494 4.50 -7.07 15.22
C ILE A 494 3.59 -7.98 16.05
N ASN A 495 2.29 -7.92 15.79
CA ASN A 495 1.27 -8.79 16.36
C ASN A 495 0.66 -9.64 15.24
N GLY A 496 0.73 -10.96 15.36
CA GLY A 496 0.32 -11.87 14.30
C GLY A 496 -0.01 -13.27 14.82
N PRO A 497 -0.63 -14.12 13.98
CA PRO A 497 -1.17 -15.41 14.42
C PRO A 497 -0.10 -16.47 14.74
N LEU A 498 1.17 -16.22 14.40
CA LEU A 498 2.27 -17.14 14.66
C LEU A 498 3.11 -16.65 15.85
N ASN A 499 3.30 -17.54 16.82
CA ASN A 499 4.24 -17.30 17.91
C ASN A 499 5.67 -17.18 17.39
N ALA A 500 6.42 -16.23 17.93
CA ALA A 500 7.84 -16.08 17.63
C ALA A 500 8.65 -17.33 18.05
N PRO A 501 9.72 -17.69 17.32
CA PRO A 501 10.74 -18.57 17.88
C PRO A 501 11.41 -17.91 19.09
N LYS A 502 12.05 -18.72 19.92
CA LYS A 502 12.74 -18.22 21.11
C LYS A 502 14.15 -17.81 20.74
N LEU A 503 14.46 -16.53 20.93
CA LEU A 503 15.84 -16.08 21.05
C LEU A 503 16.29 -16.34 22.49
N GLU A 504 16.94 -17.49 22.73
CA GLU A 504 17.28 -17.93 24.08
C GLU A 504 18.39 -17.04 24.66
N ALA A 505 19.46 -16.85 23.90
CA ALA A 505 20.63 -16.09 24.32
C ALA A 505 21.27 -15.28 23.18
N ALA A 506 21.93 -14.19 23.55
CA ALA A 506 22.82 -13.42 22.70
C ALA A 506 24.21 -13.42 23.36
N ILE A 507 25.02 -14.40 22.97
CA ILE A 507 26.26 -14.77 23.66
C ILE A 507 27.44 -14.00 23.04
N VAL A 508 28.31 -13.44 23.87
CA VAL A 508 29.60 -12.89 23.41
C VAL A 508 30.45 -14.05 22.89
N ALA A 509 30.64 -14.14 21.57
CA ALA A 509 31.25 -15.30 20.91
C ALA A 509 32.78 -15.28 20.91
N ASP A 510 33.40 -14.11 21.12
CA ASP A 510 34.84 -14.00 21.27
C ASP A 510 35.24 -12.67 21.93
N SER A 511 36.41 -12.65 22.58
CA SER A 511 37.01 -11.45 23.18
C SER A 511 37.87 -10.63 22.20
N ASP A 512 37.88 -11.03 20.93
CA ASP A 512 38.65 -10.41 19.88
C ASP A 512 38.03 -9.08 19.37
N SER A 513 38.79 -8.35 18.56
CA SER A 513 38.41 -7.02 18.05
C SER A 513 37.19 -7.00 17.12
N THR A 514 36.57 -8.13 16.79
CA THR A 514 35.49 -8.21 15.80
C THR A 514 34.07 -8.04 16.37
N MET A 515 33.92 -7.97 17.70
CA MET A 515 32.62 -7.86 18.39
C MET A 515 31.57 -8.82 17.83
N ARG A 516 31.89 -10.12 17.82
CA ARG A 516 30.96 -11.17 17.39
C ARG A 516 29.97 -11.54 18.51
N THR A 517 28.73 -11.79 18.12
CA THR A 517 27.63 -12.26 18.97
C THR A 517 27.02 -13.52 18.35
N THR A 518 26.95 -14.59 19.13
CA THR A 518 26.20 -15.81 18.78
C THR A 518 24.76 -15.64 19.27
N LEU A 519 23.80 -15.62 18.35
CA LEU A 519 22.38 -15.69 18.68
C LEU A 519 21.95 -17.15 18.72
N LEU A 520 21.50 -17.63 19.88
CA LEU A 520 20.94 -18.98 20.04
C LEU A 520 19.43 -18.93 19.88
N ILE A 521 18.91 -19.66 18.89
CA ILE A 521 17.50 -19.67 18.53
C ILE A 521 16.95 -21.09 18.68
N THR A 522 15.84 -21.23 19.40
CA THR A 522 15.14 -22.51 19.62
C THR A 522 13.65 -22.37 19.31
N GLY A 523 12.95 -23.52 19.29
CA GLY A 523 11.51 -23.55 19.02
C GLY A 523 11.17 -23.21 17.56
N LEU A 524 12.12 -23.40 16.65
CA LEU A 524 11.87 -23.28 15.21
C LEU A 524 10.94 -24.42 14.76
N PRO A 525 9.99 -24.16 13.83
CA PRO A 525 9.19 -25.22 13.25
C PRO A 525 10.06 -26.25 12.53
N SER A 526 10.07 -27.49 13.00
CA SER A 526 10.92 -28.55 12.44
C SER A 526 10.33 -29.22 11.18
N GLU A 527 9.07 -28.97 10.85
CA GLU A 527 8.38 -29.63 9.72
C GLU A 527 8.42 -28.83 8.41
N GLN A 528 9.08 -27.67 8.39
CA GLN A 528 9.15 -26.82 7.20
C GLN A 528 10.37 -25.90 7.23
N ASP A 529 10.86 -25.54 6.05
CA ASP A 529 11.80 -24.43 5.88
C ASP A 529 11.14 -23.08 6.22
N GLY A 530 11.94 -22.02 6.26
CA GLY A 530 11.47 -20.65 6.51
C GLY A 530 12.64 -19.66 6.51
N THR A 531 12.36 -18.42 6.92
CA THR A 531 13.38 -17.37 7.00
C THR A 531 13.32 -16.65 8.33
N ILE A 532 14.48 -16.50 8.99
CA ILE A 532 14.64 -15.66 10.18
C ILE A 532 15.13 -14.29 9.74
N GLU A 533 14.49 -13.24 10.25
CA GLU A 533 14.98 -11.87 10.17
C GLU A 533 15.42 -11.40 11.56
N ILE A 534 16.59 -10.77 11.62
CA ILE A 534 17.17 -10.24 12.86
C ILE A 534 17.02 -8.73 12.86
N PHE A 535 16.65 -8.18 14.00
CA PHE A 535 16.58 -6.74 14.26
C PHE A 535 17.53 -6.36 15.38
N ALA A 536 18.18 -5.22 15.24
CA ALA A 536 18.92 -4.58 16.31
C ALA A 536 18.07 -3.47 16.95
N ASN A 537 18.27 -3.27 18.25
CA ASN A 537 17.49 -2.34 19.07
C ASN A 537 18.39 -1.44 19.91
N ASP A 538 17.87 -0.26 20.29
CA ASP A 538 18.58 0.65 21.19
C ASP A 538 18.59 0.12 22.64
N SER A 539 17.53 -0.59 23.04
CA SER A 539 17.44 -1.21 24.37
C SER A 539 16.44 -2.37 24.38
N CYS A 540 16.48 -3.18 25.44
CA CYS A 540 15.42 -4.16 25.75
C CYS A 540 14.41 -3.62 26.78
N SER A 541 14.04 -2.33 26.75
CA SER A 541 13.07 -1.75 27.69
C SER A 541 11.69 -2.42 27.61
N ALA A 542 10.89 -2.24 28.68
CA ALA A 542 10.08 -3.29 29.28
C ALA A 542 8.83 -3.83 28.55
N ASN A 543 8.43 -3.36 27.36
CA ASN A 543 7.14 -3.77 26.76
C ASN A 543 7.26 -4.21 25.29
N ASP A 544 8.01 -5.30 25.08
CA ASP A 544 8.20 -6.05 23.84
C ASP A 544 9.11 -5.39 22.81
N GLY A 545 10.17 -6.12 22.45
CA GLY A 545 11.36 -5.55 21.82
C GLY A 545 11.04 -4.83 20.51
N GLU A 546 11.69 -3.70 20.31
CA GLU A 546 11.58 -2.91 19.08
C GLU A 546 12.09 -3.71 17.87
N ALA A 547 11.84 -3.19 16.67
CA ALA A 547 12.45 -3.62 15.43
C ALA A 547 13.07 -2.40 14.74
N ARG A 548 13.89 -1.66 15.48
CA ARG A 548 14.30 -0.30 15.08
C ARG A 548 15.29 -0.28 13.92
N TYR A 549 16.21 -1.24 13.89
CA TYR A 549 17.18 -1.37 12.82
C TYR A 549 17.08 -2.77 12.19
N ALA A 550 16.86 -2.81 10.88
CA ALA A 550 16.92 -4.03 10.10
C ALA A 550 18.33 -4.15 9.49
N PRO A 551 19.28 -4.89 10.09
CA PRO A 551 20.63 -5.08 9.56
C PRO A 551 20.67 -5.82 8.21
N GLY A 552 19.53 -6.19 7.62
CA GLY A 552 19.44 -6.94 6.36
C GLY A 552 19.90 -8.39 6.47
N ILE A 553 20.02 -8.90 7.71
CA ILE A 553 20.46 -10.27 7.97
C ILE A 553 19.26 -11.19 7.90
N LEU A 554 19.10 -11.85 6.76
CA LEU A 554 18.16 -12.95 6.57
C LEU A 554 18.91 -14.28 6.64
N ARG A 555 18.33 -15.26 7.34
CA ARG A 555 18.83 -16.63 7.41
C ARG A 555 17.75 -17.62 7.04
N ALA A 556 18.06 -18.53 6.12
CA ALA A 556 17.18 -19.64 5.82
C ALA A 556 17.26 -20.66 6.95
N THR A 557 16.10 -21.17 7.38
CA THR A 557 16.04 -22.36 8.23
C THR A 557 16.02 -23.60 7.34
N THR A 558 16.26 -24.76 7.95
CA THR A 558 16.22 -26.06 7.26
C THR A 558 15.24 -26.97 7.98
N GLU A 559 14.38 -27.64 7.21
CA GLU A 559 13.49 -28.69 7.70
C GLU A 559 14.27 -29.70 8.55
N GLY A 560 13.66 -30.15 9.65
CA GLY A 560 14.27 -31.03 10.63
C GLY A 560 15.06 -30.32 11.73
N ARG A 561 15.24 -28.98 11.68
CA ARG A 561 15.98 -28.23 12.71
C ARG A 561 15.08 -27.34 13.58
N ALA A 562 14.96 -27.73 14.85
CA ALA A 562 14.30 -26.92 15.88
C ALA A 562 15.22 -25.89 16.56
N VAL A 563 16.54 -26.00 16.32
CA VAL A 563 17.60 -25.17 16.91
C VAL A 563 18.49 -24.61 15.80
N MET A 564 18.92 -23.36 15.95
CA MET A 564 19.87 -22.70 15.04
C MET A 564 20.73 -21.70 15.83
N ILE A 565 21.97 -21.51 15.40
CA ILE A 565 22.76 -20.35 15.81
C ILE A 565 22.94 -19.39 14.64
N ILE A 566 23.01 -18.09 14.91
CA ILE A 566 23.34 -17.08 13.92
C ILE A 566 24.49 -16.23 14.44
N GLN A 567 25.52 -16.02 13.60
CA GLN A 567 26.66 -15.18 13.95
C GLN A 567 26.40 -13.75 13.47
N VAL A 568 26.37 -12.81 14.42
CA VAL A 568 26.21 -11.38 14.14
C VAL A 568 27.50 -10.65 14.49
N THR A 569 27.96 -9.78 13.60
CA THR A 569 29.13 -8.91 13.83
C THR A 569 28.68 -7.45 13.89
N GLY A 570 29.20 -6.69 14.84
CA GLY A 570 28.92 -5.26 14.94
C GLY A 570 28.80 -4.78 16.38
N SER A 571 28.46 -3.51 16.55
CA SER A 571 28.33 -2.87 17.86
C SER A 571 26.93 -2.92 18.46
N SER A 572 25.98 -3.61 17.81
CA SER A 572 24.63 -3.78 18.37
C SER A 572 24.65 -4.76 19.54
N ASP A 573 23.99 -4.37 20.63
CA ASP A 573 23.98 -5.16 21.86
C ASP A 573 22.57 -5.62 22.28
N HIS A 574 21.54 -5.34 21.48
CA HIS A 574 20.16 -5.77 21.76
C HIS A 574 19.49 -6.29 20.49
N PHE A 575 18.88 -7.48 20.56
CA PHE A 575 18.38 -8.20 19.40
C PHE A 575 16.97 -8.74 19.61
N THR A 576 16.20 -8.71 18.54
CA THR A 576 14.92 -9.42 18.37
C THR A 576 14.93 -10.15 17.03
N ILE A 577 14.08 -11.16 16.88
CA ILE A 577 13.95 -11.92 15.63
C ILE A 577 12.48 -12.14 15.27
N THR A 578 12.22 -12.33 13.99
CA THR A 578 10.97 -12.93 13.48
C THR A 578 11.29 -14.19 12.67
N TYR A 579 10.25 -15.01 12.44
CA TYR A 579 10.28 -16.14 11.53
C TYR A 579 9.17 -16.00 10.49
N THR A 580 9.49 -16.19 9.21
CA THR A 580 8.52 -16.24 8.13
C THR A 580 8.47 -17.65 7.53
N THR A 581 7.27 -18.24 7.46
CA THR A 581 7.02 -19.54 6.84
C THR A 581 7.19 -19.47 5.30
N PRO A 582 7.31 -20.61 4.59
CA PRO A 582 7.32 -20.63 3.12
C PRO A 582 5.99 -20.15 2.53
N ALA A 583 4.91 -20.32 3.30
CA ALA A 583 3.59 -19.80 2.99
C ALA A 583 3.48 -18.29 3.23
N GLY A 584 4.52 -17.60 3.67
CA GLY A 584 4.58 -16.15 3.82
C GLY A 584 3.93 -15.60 5.09
N GLN A 585 3.68 -16.43 6.11
CA GLN A 585 3.20 -15.96 7.41
C GLN A 585 4.37 -15.59 8.29
N THR A 586 4.40 -14.36 8.81
CA THR A 586 5.45 -13.88 9.72
C THR A 586 4.97 -13.96 11.17
N SER A 587 5.85 -14.41 12.06
CA SER A 587 5.62 -14.42 13.50
C SER A 587 5.61 -13.02 14.10
N GLU A 588 5.11 -12.94 15.32
CA GLU A 588 5.44 -11.84 16.23
C GLU A 588 6.97 -11.72 16.44
N LEU A 589 7.41 -10.62 17.05
CA LEU A 589 8.81 -10.48 17.46
C LEU A 589 9.11 -11.38 18.66
N SER A 590 10.31 -11.95 18.67
CA SER A 590 10.82 -12.61 19.87
C SER A 590 10.95 -11.61 21.02
N LYS A 591 11.04 -12.13 22.25
CA LYS A 591 11.52 -11.32 23.36
C LYS A 591 12.92 -10.77 23.05
N CYS A 592 13.15 -9.52 23.44
CA CYS A 592 14.44 -8.88 23.26
C CYS A 592 15.52 -9.60 24.11
N ARG A 593 16.72 -9.72 23.55
CA ARG A 593 17.91 -10.22 24.26
C ARG A 593 19.05 -9.23 24.13
N SER A 594 19.64 -8.91 25.29
CA SER A 594 20.88 -8.16 25.35
C SER A 594 22.06 -9.11 25.15
N ARG A 595 23.08 -8.64 24.44
CA ARG A 595 24.37 -9.28 24.32
C ARG A 595 25.04 -9.33 25.69
N THR A 596 25.32 -10.54 26.18
CA THR A 596 25.95 -10.74 27.49
C THR A 596 27.02 -11.82 27.45
N VAL A 597 27.99 -11.71 28.36
CA VAL A 597 28.87 -12.83 28.68
C VAL A 597 28.07 -13.79 29.55
N HIS A 598 27.99 -15.04 29.12
CA HIS A 598 27.34 -16.09 29.88
C HIS A 598 28.38 -16.86 30.71
N PRO A 599 28.00 -17.40 31.88
CA PRO A 599 28.85 -18.32 32.62
C PRO A 599 29.19 -19.56 31.79
N ASP A 600 30.30 -20.16 32.16
CA ASP A 600 30.81 -21.49 31.80
C ASP A 600 31.00 -22.17 33.16
N THR A 601 29.96 -22.88 33.61
CA THR A 601 29.85 -23.34 35.01
C THR A 601 30.80 -24.50 35.31
N ASP A 602 31.08 -25.35 34.35
CA ASP A 602 31.95 -26.53 34.50
C ASP A 602 33.37 -26.33 33.94
N GLY A 603 33.63 -25.21 33.26
CA GLY A 603 34.96 -24.78 32.80
C GLY A 603 35.39 -25.39 31.47
N ASP A 604 34.47 -26.02 30.75
CA ASP A 604 34.76 -26.78 29.54
C ASP A 604 34.96 -25.91 28.29
N GLY A 605 34.75 -24.59 28.41
CA GLY A 605 34.86 -23.59 27.35
C GLY A 605 33.57 -23.34 26.57
N SER A 606 32.50 -24.06 26.87
CA SER A 606 31.15 -23.82 26.42
C SER A 606 30.45 -22.83 27.34
N ALA A 607 29.46 -22.13 26.81
CA ALA A 607 28.66 -21.22 27.63
C ALA A 607 27.39 -21.94 28.04
N ASP A 608 26.95 -21.81 29.29
CA ASP A 608 25.82 -22.57 29.84
C ASP A 608 24.57 -22.62 28.92
N PRO A 609 24.14 -21.55 28.20
CA PRO A 609 23.00 -21.66 27.28
C PRO A 609 23.21 -22.64 26.10
N LEU A 610 24.46 -22.91 25.70
CA LEU A 610 24.82 -23.91 24.70
C LEU A 610 24.82 -25.31 25.31
N ASP A 611 25.28 -25.48 26.55
CA ASP A 611 25.29 -26.78 27.26
C ASP A 611 23.91 -27.23 27.68
N ASP A 612 23.03 -26.29 27.99
CA ASP A 612 21.60 -26.53 28.25
C ASP A 612 20.91 -27.25 27.06
N LEU A 613 21.43 -27.13 25.83
CA LEU A 613 20.92 -27.88 24.67
C LEU A 613 21.14 -29.39 24.79
N MET A 614 22.10 -29.80 25.60
CA MET A 614 22.53 -31.16 25.86
C MET A 614 22.24 -31.62 27.31
N ASP A 615 21.66 -30.77 28.14
CA ASP A 615 21.50 -30.97 29.60
C ASP A 615 22.86 -31.21 30.30
N ALA A 616 23.89 -30.46 29.87
CA ALA A 616 25.29 -30.70 30.20
C ALA A 616 25.97 -29.57 31.00
N SER A 617 25.24 -28.56 31.48
CA SER A 617 25.82 -27.34 32.07
C SER A 617 26.64 -27.53 33.36
N ASP A 618 26.57 -28.72 33.98
CA ASP A 618 27.38 -29.15 35.12
C ASP A 618 28.22 -30.42 34.79
N ASP A 619 28.30 -30.82 33.52
CA ASP A 619 28.96 -32.04 33.05
C ASP A 619 30.16 -31.69 32.14
N PRO A 620 31.37 -31.56 32.71
CA PRO A 620 32.55 -31.16 31.96
C PRO A 620 33.01 -32.24 30.96
N SER A 621 32.32 -33.37 30.83
CA SER A 621 32.62 -34.36 29.79
C SER A 621 32.01 -34.01 28.42
N ILE A 622 31.14 -33.00 28.33
CA ILE A 622 30.43 -32.63 27.11
C ILE A 622 30.48 -31.11 26.90
N ALA A 623 31.20 -30.66 25.86
CA ALA A 623 31.32 -29.25 25.51
C ALA A 623 30.68 -28.91 24.16
N VAL A 624 30.01 -27.76 24.07
CA VAL A 624 29.34 -27.28 22.85
C VAL A 624 29.95 -25.98 22.32
N LEU A 625 30.56 -26.05 21.13
CA LEU A 625 31.19 -24.90 20.48
C LEU A 625 30.31 -24.33 19.36
N ALA A 626 29.93 -23.05 19.49
CA ALA A 626 29.35 -22.27 18.41
C ALA A 626 30.41 -21.82 17.41
N THR A 627 30.36 -22.35 16.19
CA THR A 627 31.35 -22.05 15.15
C THR A 627 31.04 -20.78 14.37
N SER A 628 32.04 -20.23 13.69
CA SER A 628 31.89 -19.10 12.77
C SER A 628 31.06 -19.41 11.52
N GLN A 629 30.85 -20.70 11.22
CA GLN A 629 30.03 -21.17 10.10
C GLN A 629 28.57 -21.45 10.50
N GLU A 630 28.13 -20.95 11.66
CA GLU A 630 26.76 -21.15 12.17
C GLU A 630 26.41 -22.64 12.43
N GLN A 631 27.43 -23.47 12.67
CA GLN A 631 27.28 -24.86 13.15
C GLN A 631 27.58 -24.97 14.65
N LEU A 632 26.87 -25.88 15.33
CA LEU A 632 27.16 -26.30 16.70
C LEU A 632 28.00 -27.58 16.67
N LEU A 633 29.24 -27.49 17.12
CA LEU A 633 30.15 -28.61 17.28
C LEU A 633 30.04 -29.13 18.71
N VAL A 634 29.91 -30.44 18.89
CA VAL A 634 29.84 -31.11 20.19
C VAL A 634 31.09 -31.96 20.37
N ALA A 635 31.77 -31.79 21.51
CA ALA A 635 32.88 -32.62 21.95
C ALA A 635 32.47 -33.45 23.16
N VAL A 636 32.72 -34.75 23.12
CA VAL A 636 32.36 -35.68 24.22
C VAL A 636 33.57 -36.52 24.62
N ALA A 637 34.00 -36.42 25.87
CA ALA A 637 35.09 -37.21 26.43
C ALA A 637 34.56 -38.50 27.09
N SER A 638 35.20 -39.64 26.82
CA SER A 638 34.86 -40.91 27.48
C SER A 638 35.31 -40.97 28.94
N SER A 639 36.29 -40.14 29.30
CA SER A 639 36.91 -40.03 30.62
C SER A 639 37.69 -38.73 30.72
N GLY A 640 37.78 -38.19 31.94
CA GLY A 640 38.38 -36.88 32.22
C GLY A 640 37.38 -35.73 31.98
N ALA A 641 37.82 -34.51 32.32
CA ALA A 641 37.06 -33.28 32.12
C ALA A 641 37.64 -32.51 30.92
N ILE A 642 36.78 -32.04 30.01
CA ILE A 642 37.13 -31.09 28.97
C ILE A 642 37.34 -29.73 29.64
N GLU A 643 38.38 -29.03 29.25
CA GLU A 643 38.70 -27.66 29.66
C GLU A 643 38.95 -26.82 28.42
N ARG A 644 38.33 -25.63 28.37
CA ARG A 644 38.64 -24.56 27.42
C ARG A 644 38.56 -24.98 25.94
N LEU A 645 37.52 -25.72 25.55
CA LEU A 645 37.21 -25.96 24.15
C LEU A 645 37.02 -24.62 23.44
N GLY A 646 37.75 -24.41 22.35
CA GLY A 646 37.64 -23.18 21.58
C GLY A 646 38.41 -23.21 20.27
N VAL A 647 38.29 -22.13 19.51
CA VAL A 647 39.09 -21.94 18.30
C VAL A 647 40.28 -21.04 18.63
N VAL A 648 41.49 -21.49 18.31
CA VAL A 648 42.73 -20.72 18.48
C VAL A 648 43.31 -20.35 17.12
N ALA A 649 44.16 -19.32 17.10
CA ALA A 649 45.04 -19.08 15.96
C ALA A 649 46.00 -20.26 15.79
N ASP A 650 46.51 -20.46 14.57
CA ASP A 650 47.54 -21.46 14.32
C ASP A 650 48.69 -21.33 15.34
N PRO A 651 49.06 -22.43 16.03
CA PRO A 651 50.11 -22.39 17.02
C PRO A 651 51.45 -21.93 16.43
N ALA A 652 52.06 -20.91 17.04
CA ALA A 652 53.37 -20.44 16.63
C ALA A 652 54.47 -21.50 16.91
N PRO A 653 55.52 -21.60 16.07
CA PRO A 653 55.84 -20.73 14.94
C PRO A 653 55.26 -21.16 13.59
N ALA A 654 54.49 -22.25 13.50
CA ALA A 654 54.11 -22.86 12.23
C ALA A 654 52.65 -22.59 11.88
N SER A 655 52.41 -21.90 10.76
CA SER A 655 51.11 -21.94 10.09
C SER A 655 50.82 -23.36 9.60
N HIS A 656 49.54 -23.72 9.52
CA HIS A 656 49.17 -24.97 8.84
C HIS A 656 49.68 -24.97 7.39
N PRO A 657 49.98 -26.16 6.83
CA PRO A 657 50.46 -26.29 5.45
C PRO A 657 49.57 -25.62 4.39
N THR A 658 50.21 -25.05 3.37
CA THR A 658 49.52 -24.37 2.26
C THR A 658 48.71 -25.36 1.42
N GLY A 659 47.51 -24.96 1.00
CA GLY A 659 46.57 -25.80 0.23
C GLY A 659 45.56 -26.57 1.07
N TRP A 660 45.58 -26.37 2.39
CA TRP A 660 44.59 -26.90 3.33
C TRP A 660 43.62 -25.80 3.77
N SER A 661 42.44 -26.21 4.21
CA SER A 661 41.58 -25.40 5.05
C SER A 661 41.12 -26.19 6.27
N LEU A 662 40.98 -25.49 7.38
CA LEU A 662 40.36 -25.97 8.62
C LEU A 662 38.96 -25.34 8.68
N PRO A 663 37.88 -26.04 8.28
CA PRO A 663 36.54 -25.46 8.20
C PRO A 663 36.05 -24.89 9.52
N TYR A 664 36.51 -25.46 10.63
CA TYR A 664 36.13 -25.07 12.00
C TYR A 664 37.22 -24.24 12.72
N GLY A 665 38.29 -23.87 12.01
CA GLY A 665 39.50 -23.32 12.61
C GLY A 665 40.34 -24.38 13.33
N THR A 666 41.42 -23.95 13.99
CA THR A 666 42.22 -24.82 14.85
C THR A 666 41.49 -24.95 16.19
N LEU A 667 40.89 -26.11 16.43
CA LEU A 667 40.26 -26.44 17.70
C LEU A 667 41.35 -26.64 18.76
N SER A 668 41.11 -26.12 19.95
CA SER A 668 41.95 -26.33 21.13
C SER A 668 41.09 -26.80 22.29
N PHE A 669 41.54 -27.81 23.01
CA PHE A 669 40.98 -28.23 24.30
C PHE A 669 42.05 -28.91 25.15
N ARG A 670 41.79 -29.01 26.46
CA ARG A 670 42.56 -29.83 27.38
C ARG A 670 41.64 -30.85 28.04
N ILE A 671 42.06 -32.10 28.14
CA ILE A 671 41.37 -33.11 28.95
C ILE A 671 42.15 -33.25 30.26
N SER A 672 41.53 -32.99 31.40
CA SER A 672 42.12 -33.16 32.73
C SER A 672 41.48 -34.33 33.49
N ASP A 673 41.87 -34.52 34.75
CA ASP A 673 41.37 -35.59 35.64
C ASP A 673 41.56 -37.01 35.08
N LEU A 674 42.62 -37.23 34.30
CA LEU A 674 43.06 -38.56 33.90
C LEU A 674 44.05 -39.11 34.92
N GLU A 675 44.11 -40.44 35.04
CA GLU A 675 45.27 -41.07 35.67
C GLU A 675 46.53 -40.78 34.83
N PRO A 676 47.72 -40.60 35.44
CA PRO A 676 48.96 -40.45 34.67
C PRO A 676 49.20 -41.64 33.72
N GLY A 677 49.35 -41.36 32.42
CA GLY A 677 49.41 -42.36 31.34
C GLY A 677 48.05 -42.95 30.94
N GLY A 678 46.96 -42.43 31.52
CA GLY A 678 45.58 -42.84 31.27
C GLY A 678 45.13 -42.56 29.83
N ARG A 679 44.11 -43.28 29.40
CA ARG A 679 43.55 -43.19 28.05
C ARG A 679 42.19 -42.51 28.08
N THR A 680 41.91 -41.72 27.06
CA THR A 680 40.59 -41.12 26.83
C THR A 680 40.26 -41.13 25.34
N THR A 681 38.98 -41.06 25.05
CA THR A 681 38.45 -40.90 23.70
C THR A 681 37.63 -39.61 23.67
N VAL A 682 37.94 -38.72 22.73
CA VAL A 682 37.11 -37.54 22.44
C VAL A 682 36.36 -37.76 21.14
N VAL A 683 35.05 -37.62 21.18
CA VAL A 683 34.19 -37.68 20.00
C VAL A 683 33.85 -36.26 19.61
N LEU A 684 34.20 -35.86 18.38
CA LEU A 684 33.78 -34.60 17.77
C LEU A 684 32.66 -34.87 16.77
N THR A 685 31.51 -34.24 16.96
CA THR A 685 30.32 -34.37 16.12
C THR A 685 29.61 -33.04 15.94
N THR A 686 28.65 -32.95 15.03
CA THR A 686 27.71 -31.83 14.96
C THR A 686 26.51 -32.10 15.88
N TYR A 687 25.90 -31.04 16.40
CA TYR A 687 24.60 -31.14 17.10
C TYR A 687 23.49 -31.65 16.15
N PHE A 688 23.59 -31.31 14.87
CA PHE A 688 22.66 -31.74 13.83
C PHE A 688 23.05 -33.12 13.31
N GLN A 689 22.51 -34.16 13.97
CA GLN A 689 22.87 -35.58 13.87
C GLN A 689 23.05 -36.17 12.45
N ASP A 690 22.50 -35.53 11.41
CA ASP A 690 22.56 -35.97 10.01
C ASP A 690 23.66 -35.26 9.18
N GLU A 691 24.35 -34.25 9.73
CA GLU A 691 25.43 -33.54 9.06
C GLU A 691 26.81 -34.08 9.45
N PRO A 692 27.55 -34.71 8.52
CA PRO A 692 28.91 -35.14 8.80
C PRO A 692 29.85 -33.93 8.92
N LEU A 693 30.80 -34.00 9.86
CA LEU A 693 31.85 -32.99 9.95
C LEU A 693 32.67 -32.91 8.65
N ALA A 694 32.89 -31.67 8.20
CA ALA A 694 33.72 -31.38 7.05
C ALA A 694 35.19 -31.80 7.27
N GLY A 695 35.90 -32.06 6.18
CA GLY A 695 37.29 -32.56 6.19
C GLY A 695 37.35 -34.05 5.89
N SER A 696 38.53 -34.54 5.49
CA SER A 696 38.77 -35.97 5.18
C SER A 696 39.82 -36.62 6.09
N ALA A 697 40.58 -35.81 6.83
CA ALA A 697 41.58 -36.23 7.80
C ALA A 697 41.56 -35.26 9.00
N TYR A 698 42.06 -35.71 10.16
CA TYR A 698 42.28 -34.86 11.32
C TYR A 698 43.78 -34.61 11.46
N TRP A 699 44.18 -33.35 11.52
CA TRP A 699 45.56 -32.95 11.70
C TRP A 699 45.74 -32.29 13.05
N LYS A 700 46.88 -32.56 13.68
CA LYS A 700 47.24 -31.98 14.98
C LYS A 700 48.52 -31.17 14.83
N TYR A 701 48.62 -30.11 15.62
CA TYR A 701 49.88 -29.49 15.92
C TYR A 701 50.41 -30.07 17.24
N GLY A 702 51.69 -30.42 17.25
CA GLY A 702 52.37 -30.85 18.46
C GLY A 702 53.43 -31.89 18.20
N LEU A 703 53.72 -32.72 19.20
CA LEU A 703 54.73 -33.76 19.13
C LEU A 703 54.22 -34.98 18.31
N PRO A 704 54.71 -35.24 17.08
CA PRO A 704 54.30 -36.42 16.31
C PRO A 704 54.72 -37.74 16.99
N THR A 705 55.78 -37.69 17.78
CA THR A 705 56.25 -38.74 18.70
C THR A 705 56.88 -38.10 19.93
N PRO A 706 56.81 -38.72 21.13
CA PRO A 706 57.42 -38.16 22.34
C PRO A 706 58.89 -37.75 22.14
N GLY A 707 59.21 -36.50 22.47
CA GLY A 707 60.56 -35.92 22.33
C GLY A 707 60.94 -35.39 20.93
N ALA A 708 60.01 -35.36 19.97
CA ALA A 708 60.20 -34.68 18.68
C ALA A 708 60.06 -33.15 18.81
N GLU A 709 60.28 -32.41 17.72
CA GLU A 709 59.90 -31.00 17.62
C GLU A 709 58.41 -30.89 17.28
N ALA A 710 57.74 -29.86 17.81
CA ALA A 710 56.32 -29.62 17.52
C ALA A 710 56.12 -29.25 16.04
N THR A 711 55.18 -29.93 15.38
CA THR A 711 54.86 -29.69 13.97
C THR A 711 53.42 -30.10 13.66
N TRP A 712 52.91 -29.73 12.49
CA TRP A 712 51.64 -30.24 11.98
C TRP A 712 51.81 -31.66 11.43
N TYR A 713 51.04 -32.61 11.94
CA TYR A 713 51.07 -34.00 11.48
C TYR A 713 49.67 -34.62 11.38
N ASP A 714 49.54 -35.58 10.46
CA ASP A 714 48.31 -36.34 10.27
C ASP A 714 48.09 -37.21 11.50
N PHE A 715 47.01 -36.96 12.22
CA PHE A 715 46.69 -37.67 13.45
C PHE A 715 45.95 -38.98 13.19
N ARG A 716 46.07 -39.63 12.01
CA ARG A 716 45.47 -40.95 11.76
C ARG A 716 45.77 -41.97 12.89
N PHE A 717 44.79 -42.81 13.20
CA PHE A 717 44.91 -43.90 14.17
C PHE A 717 46.10 -44.81 13.87
N ASP A 718 46.95 -44.99 14.88
CA ASP A 718 48.08 -45.91 14.86
C ASP A 718 47.77 -47.09 15.81
N PRO A 719 47.65 -48.33 15.31
CA PRO A 719 47.37 -49.49 16.14
C PRO A 719 48.52 -49.84 17.11
N VAL A 720 49.74 -49.34 16.88
CA VAL A 720 50.91 -49.58 17.75
C VAL A 720 50.83 -48.73 19.01
N THR A 721 50.59 -47.43 18.87
CA THR A 721 50.42 -46.53 20.03
C THR A 721 49.00 -46.60 20.61
N GLN A 722 48.04 -47.09 19.81
CA GLN A 722 46.61 -47.01 20.06
C GLN A 722 46.18 -45.55 20.30
N THR A 723 46.73 -44.62 19.53
CA THR A 723 46.35 -43.20 19.54
C THR A 723 46.12 -42.70 18.11
N GLY A 724 45.27 -41.69 17.96
CA GLY A 724 44.95 -41.08 16.66
C GLY A 724 43.46 -40.91 16.44
N ALA A 725 43.11 -40.43 15.26
CA ALA A 725 41.76 -40.15 14.81
C ALA A 725 41.28 -41.28 13.90
N THR A 726 40.09 -41.77 14.19
CA THR A 726 39.28 -42.60 13.29
C THR A 726 38.02 -41.84 12.91
N ARG A 727 37.49 -42.12 11.71
CA ARG A 727 36.12 -41.72 11.36
C ARG A 727 35.21 -42.91 11.54
N ALA A 728 34.17 -42.77 12.34
CA ALA A 728 33.16 -43.80 12.53
C ALA A 728 31.82 -43.28 12.02
N SER A 729 31.14 -44.08 11.19
CA SER A 729 29.76 -43.85 10.76
C SER A 729 28.80 -44.69 11.62
N ALA A 730 28.95 -44.60 12.95
CA ALA A 730 28.13 -45.33 13.92
C ALA A 730 27.58 -44.33 14.96
N ASP A 731 26.44 -44.69 15.57
CA ASP A 731 25.83 -43.88 16.63
C ASP A 731 26.78 -43.77 17.82
N VAL A 732 26.99 -42.55 18.31
CA VAL A 732 27.70 -42.32 19.59
C VAL A 732 26.81 -42.88 20.71
N PRO A 733 27.27 -43.89 21.49
CA PRO A 733 26.44 -44.53 22.50
C PRO A 733 25.89 -43.52 23.52
N GLY A 734 24.57 -43.52 23.71
CA GLY A 734 23.89 -42.64 24.66
C GLY A 734 23.45 -41.28 24.08
N LEU A 735 23.95 -40.88 22.91
CA LEU A 735 23.72 -39.54 22.35
C LEU A 735 23.09 -39.51 20.94
N GLY A 736 23.13 -40.61 20.20
CA GLY A 736 22.39 -40.76 18.93
C GLY A 736 22.98 -40.03 17.71
N PHE A 737 24.14 -39.36 17.83
CA PHE A 737 24.79 -38.67 16.71
C PHE A 737 25.40 -39.63 15.67
N ARG A 738 25.28 -39.31 14.36
CA ARG A 738 25.87 -40.09 13.26
C ARG A 738 27.02 -39.37 12.55
N THR A 739 28.15 -40.06 12.48
CA THR A 739 29.39 -39.64 11.79
C THR A 739 30.21 -38.60 12.55
N ALA A 740 31.21 -39.07 13.27
CA ALA A 740 32.08 -38.27 14.12
C ALA A 740 33.57 -38.54 13.81
N TYR A 741 34.42 -37.59 14.17
CA TYR A 741 35.83 -37.91 14.43
C TYR A 741 35.92 -38.48 15.84
N THR A 742 36.44 -39.69 15.97
CA THR A 742 36.77 -40.29 17.26
C THR A 742 38.28 -40.18 17.43
N LEU A 743 38.71 -39.40 18.42
CA LEU A 743 40.09 -39.10 18.74
C LEU A 743 40.51 -39.92 19.97
N GLN A 744 41.43 -40.87 19.80
CA GLN A 744 41.98 -41.65 20.91
C GLN A 744 43.30 -41.05 21.38
N PHE A 745 43.36 -40.76 22.68
CA PHE A 745 44.52 -40.17 23.34
C PHE A 745 45.05 -41.05 24.48
N ALA A 746 46.31 -40.85 24.82
CA ALA A 746 46.91 -41.31 26.06
C ALA A 746 47.82 -40.19 26.61
N ASP A 747 47.71 -39.91 27.90
CA ASP A 747 48.51 -38.90 28.61
C ASP A 747 50.02 -39.21 28.48
N GLY A 748 50.80 -38.22 28.03
CA GLY A 748 52.21 -38.34 27.70
C GLY A 748 52.55 -39.09 26.40
N ALA A 749 51.56 -39.39 25.55
CA ALA A 749 51.76 -40.12 24.29
C ALA A 749 51.55 -39.25 23.04
N ARG A 750 51.66 -39.85 21.84
CA ARG A 750 51.34 -39.18 20.58
C ARG A 750 49.91 -38.66 20.60
N GLY A 751 49.75 -37.37 20.34
CA GLY A 751 48.46 -36.67 20.42
C GLY A 751 48.31 -35.83 21.68
N ASP A 752 49.24 -35.89 22.61
CA ASP A 752 49.33 -34.99 23.76
C ASP A 752 50.49 -34.01 23.54
N ASP A 753 50.17 -32.72 23.42
CA ASP A 753 51.11 -31.68 22.97
C ASP A 753 52.25 -31.44 23.97
N ASP A 754 52.01 -31.57 25.27
CA ASP A 754 53.04 -31.36 26.29
C ASP A 754 53.97 -32.58 26.47
N GLY A 755 53.53 -33.75 26.01
CA GLY A 755 54.24 -35.02 26.06
C GLY A 755 54.55 -35.53 27.47
N ALA A 756 53.95 -34.97 28.52
CA ALA A 756 54.18 -35.32 29.90
C ALA A 756 53.07 -36.24 30.43
N MET A 757 53.43 -37.27 31.21
CA MET A 757 52.43 -38.08 31.92
C MET A 757 51.97 -37.34 33.19
N ASN A 758 51.10 -36.35 33.03
CA ASN A 758 50.70 -35.43 34.09
C ASN A 758 49.20 -35.52 34.44
N GLY A 759 48.49 -36.50 33.86
CA GLY A 759 47.05 -36.66 34.03
C GLY A 759 46.23 -35.70 33.16
N SER A 760 46.82 -35.12 32.11
CA SER A 760 46.09 -34.28 31.17
C SER A 760 46.58 -34.41 29.74
N VAL A 761 45.68 -34.28 28.77
CA VAL A 761 46.00 -34.27 27.34
C VAL A 761 45.71 -32.89 26.77
N THR A 762 46.68 -32.29 26.09
CA THR A 762 46.49 -31.00 25.39
C THR A 762 46.42 -31.21 23.87
N ASP A 763 45.38 -30.67 23.22
CA ASP A 763 45.17 -30.74 21.76
C ASP A 763 44.96 -29.37 21.14
N PRO A 764 45.89 -28.88 20.30
CA PRO A 764 45.53 -28.03 19.17
C PRO A 764 45.50 -28.85 17.86
N GLY A 765 44.36 -28.86 17.18
CA GLY A 765 44.18 -29.61 15.93
C GLY A 765 42.84 -29.34 15.24
N GLY A 766 42.55 -30.07 14.16
CA GLY A 766 41.23 -29.97 13.54
C GLY A 766 41.05 -30.81 12.27
N PRO A 767 39.79 -30.93 11.81
CA PRO A 767 39.47 -31.53 10.52
C PRO A 767 40.02 -30.70 9.36
N VAL A 768 40.72 -31.36 8.42
CA VAL A 768 41.33 -30.71 7.25
C VAL A 768 40.62 -31.09 5.95
N VAL A 769 40.35 -30.09 5.12
CA VAL A 769 40.02 -30.23 3.70
C VAL A 769 41.24 -29.85 2.87
N VAL A 770 41.61 -30.70 1.90
CA VAL A 770 42.70 -30.42 0.96
C VAL A 770 42.10 -29.94 -0.36
N ALA A 771 42.51 -28.77 -0.85
CA ALA A 771 42.01 -28.25 -2.12
C ALA A 771 42.47 -29.14 -3.29
N GLY A 772 41.54 -29.88 -3.91
CA GLY A 772 41.79 -30.65 -5.15
C GLY A 772 41.33 -32.10 -5.19
N THR A 773 40.74 -32.66 -4.13
CA THR A 773 40.19 -34.03 -4.14
C THR A 773 38.69 -34.04 -3.80
N SER A 774 37.85 -34.34 -4.80
CA SER A 774 36.44 -34.70 -4.61
C SER A 774 36.34 -35.99 -3.76
N PRO A 775 35.36 -36.15 -2.85
CA PRO A 775 35.25 -37.36 -2.04
C PRO A 775 34.66 -38.50 -2.88
N GLU A 776 35.51 -39.38 -3.41
CA GLU A 776 35.08 -40.70 -3.88
C GLU A 776 35.20 -41.69 -2.72
N LEU A 777 34.05 -42.18 -2.25
CA LEU A 777 33.94 -43.23 -1.23
C LEU A 777 34.57 -44.52 -1.76
N ALA A 778 35.74 -44.91 -1.23
CA ALA A 778 36.25 -46.27 -1.40
C ALA A 778 35.44 -47.22 -0.49
N PRO A 779 34.96 -48.39 -0.98
CA PRO A 779 34.23 -49.34 -0.16
C PRO A 779 35.14 -49.97 0.90
N ALA A 780 34.60 -50.14 2.11
CA ALA A 780 35.31 -50.73 3.24
C ALA A 780 35.72 -52.20 2.97
N PRO A 781 36.90 -52.65 3.42
CA PRO A 781 37.25 -54.06 3.42
C PRO A 781 36.51 -54.80 4.56
N SER A 782 35.84 -55.90 4.22
CA SER A 782 35.26 -56.85 5.17
C SER A 782 36.38 -57.58 5.93
N VAL A 783 36.35 -57.54 7.26
CA VAL A 783 37.21 -58.37 8.12
C VAL A 783 36.35 -59.40 8.84
N GLU A 784 36.59 -60.67 8.52
CA GLU A 784 36.10 -61.82 9.28
C GLU A 784 36.82 -61.91 10.63
N MET A 785 36.06 -62.04 11.72
CA MET A 785 36.59 -62.32 13.04
C MET A 785 36.43 -63.82 13.35
N SER A 786 37.55 -64.54 13.36
CA SER A 786 37.61 -65.98 13.68
C SER A 786 37.29 -66.24 15.16
N GLU A 787 36.46 -67.25 15.39
CA GLU A 787 36.04 -67.81 16.68
C GLU A 787 37.19 -68.43 17.51
N LYS A 788 37.11 -68.23 18.84
CA LYS A 788 37.46 -69.15 19.97
C LYS A 788 37.70 -68.27 21.21
N LEU A 789 37.06 -68.39 22.37
CA LEU A 789 36.41 -69.46 23.14
C LEU A 789 35.33 -68.74 23.99
N ALA A 790 34.03 -69.03 23.91
CA ALA A 790 33.29 -70.13 24.54
C ALA A 790 33.53 -70.35 26.05
N SER A 791 32.40 -70.36 26.79
CA SER A 791 32.12 -71.02 28.09
C SER A 791 32.43 -70.16 29.33
N THR A 792 31.51 -69.83 30.24
CA THR A 792 30.39 -70.58 30.89
C THR A 792 29.22 -69.63 31.23
N GLY A 793 27.96 -69.91 30.90
CA GLY A 793 27.02 -70.75 31.68
C GLY A 793 26.35 -69.95 32.82
N SER A 794 25.23 -69.25 32.56
CA SER A 794 23.83 -69.58 32.93
C SER A 794 23.59 -69.74 34.44
N THR A 795 22.64 -69.05 35.09
CA THR A 795 21.16 -69.24 35.08
C THR A 795 20.53 -67.98 35.70
N SER A 796 19.26 -67.58 35.57
CA SER A 796 17.91 -68.16 35.33
C SER A 796 17.00 -66.93 35.10
N GLU A 797 15.84 -66.90 34.45
CA GLU A 797 14.72 -67.81 34.12
C GLU A 797 13.76 -66.87 33.33
N SER A 798 12.80 -67.23 32.49
CA SER A 798 12.22 -68.41 31.81
C SER A 798 10.92 -67.82 31.20
N SER A 799 10.26 -68.25 30.12
CA SER A 799 10.01 -69.53 29.46
C SER A 799 9.44 -69.14 28.08
N GLY A 800 9.76 -69.76 26.94
CA GLY A 800 9.21 -71.05 26.48
C GLY A 800 7.79 -70.87 25.91
N ALA A 801 7.41 -71.28 24.69
CA ALA A 801 8.03 -72.21 23.75
C ALA A 801 7.43 -72.05 22.34
N ALA A 802 8.25 -72.40 21.35
CA ALA A 802 7.91 -72.68 19.96
C ALA A 802 7.27 -74.06 19.79
N LEU A 803 6.73 -74.34 18.58
CA LEU A 803 6.79 -75.60 17.79
C LEU A 803 5.70 -75.51 16.70
N GLY A 804 5.88 -75.93 15.45
CA GLY A 804 6.98 -76.59 14.77
C GLY A 804 6.57 -76.94 13.32
N LEU A 805 7.60 -77.15 12.48
CA LEU A 805 7.72 -78.06 11.33
C LEU A 805 6.49 -78.47 10.48
N ALA A 806 6.64 -78.27 9.16
CA ALA A 806 6.61 -79.31 8.10
C ALA A 806 5.67 -79.06 6.87
N VAL A 807 6.33 -78.95 5.70
CA VAL A 807 6.10 -79.65 4.40
C VAL A 807 4.67 -79.72 3.78
N VAL A 808 4.65 -79.46 2.46
CA VAL A 808 3.70 -79.87 1.38
C VAL A 808 2.64 -78.85 0.93
N ALA A 809 3.00 -78.13 -0.13
CA ALA A 809 2.37 -78.06 -1.46
C ALA A 809 0.85 -78.23 -1.68
N VAL A 810 0.39 -77.50 -2.71
CA VAL A 810 -0.73 -77.78 -3.66
C VAL A 810 -2.09 -77.10 -3.41
N LEU A 811 -2.26 -76.01 -4.18
CA LEU A 811 -3.33 -75.70 -5.16
C LEU A 811 -4.77 -75.35 -4.75
N LEU A 812 -5.25 -74.32 -5.50
CA LEU A 812 -6.63 -74.00 -5.91
C LEU A 812 -7.53 -73.43 -4.78
N GLY A 813 -8.26 -72.34 -4.95
CA GLY A 813 -8.69 -71.62 -6.14
C GLY A 813 -10.12 -71.12 -5.90
N ALA A 814 -10.46 -69.94 -6.43
CA ALA A 814 -11.81 -69.36 -6.53
C ALA A 814 -12.56 -69.11 -5.18
N GLY A 815 -13.31 -68.03 -4.97
CA GLY A 815 -13.80 -66.99 -5.83
C GLY A 815 -15.15 -66.52 -5.29
N LEU A 816 -15.42 -65.22 -5.47
CA LEU A 816 -16.76 -64.60 -5.49
C LEU A 816 -17.53 -64.61 -4.14
N LEU A 817 -18.47 -63.71 -3.81
CA LEU A 817 -19.47 -62.97 -4.60
C LEU A 817 -20.08 -61.84 -3.73
N ARG A 818 -20.25 -60.64 -4.34
CA ARG A 818 -21.36 -59.64 -4.32
C ARG A 818 -22.14 -59.35 -3.00
N PHE A 819 -22.52 -58.11 -2.68
CA PHE A 819 -23.48 -57.16 -3.31
C PHE A 819 -23.32 -55.82 -2.55
N GLY A 820 -23.64 -54.58 -2.98
CA GLY A 820 -24.47 -54.05 -4.06
C GLY A 820 -25.30 -52.85 -3.53
N VAL A 821 -25.00 -51.63 -4.01
CA VAL A 821 -25.95 -50.56 -4.45
C VAL A 821 -26.81 -49.77 -3.43
N ARG A 822 -26.60 -48.43 -3.35
CA ARG A 822 -27.53 -47.27 -3.64
C ARG A 822 -27.06 -45.99 -2.90
N ARG A 823 -26.62 -44.92 -3.60
CA ARG A 823 -27.33 -43.76 -4.21
C ARG A 823 -27.87 -42.66 -3.24
N SER A 824 -27.17 -41.51 -3.27
CA SER A 824 -27.62 -40.10 -3.39
C SER A 824 -28.73 -39.50 -2.50
N ARG A 825 -28.43 -38.34 -1.89
CA ARG A 825 -29.09 -37.00 -2.03
C ARG A 825 -28.42 -36.00 -1.06
N ARG A 826 -27.81 -34.91 -1.54
CA ARG A 826 -28.31 -33.51 -1.56
C ARG A 826 -28.94 -33.01 -0.24
N ARG A 827 -28.36 -31.96 0.33
CA ARG A 827 -29.07 -30.84 0.97
C ARG A 827 -28.18 -29.60 1.02
N GLU A 828 -28.65 -28.56 0.33
CA GLU A 828 -28.42 -27.15 0.68
C GLU A 828 -29.28 -26.81 1.90
N GLY A 829 -28.83 -25.80 2.63
CA GLY A 829 -29.47 -25.09 3.71
C GLY A 829 -28.60 -23.90 4.06
#